data_AF-A0A7M4A979-F1
#
_entry.id   AF-A0A7M4A979-F1
#
_cell.length_a   1.000
_cell.length_b   1.000
_cell.length_c   1.000
_cell.angle_alpha   90.00
_cell.angle_beta   90.00
_cell.angle_gamma   90.00
#
_symmetry.space_group_name_H-M   'P 1'
#
loop_
_entity.id
_entity.type
_entity.pdbx_description
1 polymer ?
#
loop_
_entity_poly.entity_id
_entity_poly.type
_entity_poly.pdbx_seq_one_letter_code
_entity_poly.pdbx_strand_id
1 'polypeptide(L)'
;MKSISFLLVFLLLTPGCLSMPWGQGNDSMEINCELEPNDPSCEVIELTEDDCLFNEIFTGDICRLMLPPDNLDFGEESLQLTVGINMQPLTPSFIGDGPENWLVNPRLPEGLSLDSENGVLSGNPDVESVLTSYTIIATNSMGSSVFIISITILPAPPDSITYSESTIFCTIQSICGIGMPEVSGGLPVSWVVNPDLPEGLEIIGSGEIYGIAQQLGDSNHTVTASNDGGSNSTNIRIITTHQSPENLYYSGHLFQWLIGEEIDETPTFDGGEIILWDIEPPLPEGLFFNLESGTIFGYPTELHAIREHYVTATNTGGSITTSILISVSDFSPENIRYEPYVLELFVNENLSNLTPNWSGGSPDSWEISPNLPSGLNLNYRNGIISGTALILQEPLNYQIWANNSGGYATTQIVISVVSLPPNEISWPESQYALKSNHSVLIPATNNGPLIDSWEVYPELPSGLLILDNGSIEGIPNSRTDWQEYTIWANNTGGAVGLNIWIAIHDLRADQNELLRDIEDADWGGWSSLILPIGEWSFPLGRDSNDNTVVSASHVGRGKMVGYGHESWVMQDHDFTMRAVEWACGQSANIGLAYGAGFDDWEDDLKERGHDVFLSVTPDDLSEIDCLVDEFWNGHDDGDNSVIEEFLLDGGGLIMGGHSWYWSYSNSDVPHNYPGNKISKVTGLLVSDTWGYNDINFELPNSLYTPHNAIDAVLDNRINDVDLSDEEASIAYKSISACSQILTLDFIDFWAPLRELINSTGWTVIEYSTLWSSNGHDLGEDPVSDIILRLEESLTQNLPAQE
;
A
#
# COMPACT_ATOMS: atom_id res chain seq x y z
N MET A 1 -57.90 69.38 134.19
CA MET A 1 -56.84 69.82 135.14
C MET A 1 -57.02 69.07 136.44
N LYS A 2 -56.01 68.48 137.07
CA LYS A 2 -54.58 68.35 136.68
C LYS A 2 -54.16 66.87 136.76
N SER A 3 -53.22 66.37 135.99
CA SER A 3 -52.32 67.02 135.00
C SER A 3 -52.54 66.42 133.60
N ILE A 4 -52.26 67.01 132.45
CA ILE A 4 -52.08 68.40 131.92
C ILE A 4 -51.99 68.18 130.38
N SER A 5 -52.54 68.94 129.43
CA SER A 5 -53.55 70.03 129.33
C SER A 5 -53.88 70.18 127.81
N PHE A 6 -54.86 70.94 127.29
CA PHE A 6 -55.78 71.95 127.83
C PHE A 6 -57.04 72.07 126.92
N LEU A 7 -58.26 72.03 127.50
CA LEU A 7 -59.51 72.67 126.95
C LEU A 7 -60.06 72.19 125.56
N LEU A 8 -61.32 72.43 125.13
CA LEU A 8 -62.61 72.75 125.79
C LEU A 8 -63.80 72.47 124.81
N VAL A 9 -64.96 71.99 125.32
CA VAL A 9 -66.35 72.25 124.85
C VAL A 9 -66.81 71.78 123.44
N PHE A 10 -68.11 71.74 123.04
CA PHE A 10 -69.43 71.33 123.60
C PHE A 10 -70.55 72.00 122.74
N LEU A 11 -71.73 71.37 122.64
CA LEU A 11 -73.02 71.92 122.13
C LEU A 11 -73.03 72.26 120.61
N LEU A 12 -74.02 71.83 119.80
CA LEU A 12 -75.49 71.96 119.85
C LEU A 12 -76.03 73.35 119.44
N LEU A 13 -77.02 73.29 118.55
CA LEU A 13 -78.12 74.23 118.33
C LEU A 13 -77.90 75.50 117.49
N THR A 14 -79.07 75.95 117.00
CA THR A 14 -79.43 77.16 116.24
C THR A 14 -79.66 78.36 117.19
N PRO A 15 -80.21 79.53 116.77
CA PRO A 15 -80.19 80.27 115.49
C PRO A 15 -79.81 81.78 115.61
N GLY A 16 -79.61 82.47 114.47
CA GLY A 16 -80.36 83.71 114.15
C GLY A 16 -79.89 85.12 114.60
N CYS A 17 -80.40 86.12 113.85
CA CYS A 17 -80.49 87.58 114.15
C CYS A 17 -79.18 88.42 114.11
N LEU A 18 -79.18 89.75 113.82
CA LEU A 18 -80.31 90.70 113.66
C LEU A 18 -79.91 91.99 112.85
N SER A 19 -80.74 92.43 111.88
CA SER A 19 -81.07 93.87 111.61
C SER A 19 -82.24 94.02 110.60
N MET A 20 -83.19 94.93 110.87
CA MET A 20 -84.48 95.19 110.14
C MET A 20 -84.58 96.68 109.70
N PRO A 21 -85.73 97.32 109.32
CA PRO A 21 -87.11 96.90 108.92
C PRO A 21 -87.52 97.47 107.50
N TRP A 22 -88.75 97.50 106.94
CA TRP A 22 -90.18 97.35 107.35
C TRP A 22 -90.91 96.34 106.40
N GLY A 23 -92.23 96.22 106.13
CA GLY A 23 -93.51 96.96 106.37
C GLY A 23 -93.88 97.92 105.21
N GLN A 24 -95.13 98.06 104.72
CA GLN A 24 -96.51 97.63 105.13
C GLN A 24 -97.29 97.05 103.91
N GLY A 25 -98.38 96.25 104.03
CA GLY A 25 -99.81 96.66 104.20
C GLY A 25 -100.53 96.85 102.83
N ASN A 26 -101.82 96.51 102.56
CA ASN A 26 -102.95 96.02 103.37
C ASN A 26 -104.05 95.34 102.47
N ASP A 27 -105.13 94.77 103.03
CA ASP A 27 -106.23 94.02 102.34
C ASP A 27 -107.24 94.87 101.51
N SER A 28 -107.97 94.22 100.58
CA SER A 28 -109.46 94.35 100.42
C SER A 28 -110.09 93.28 99.49
N MET A 29 -111.43 93.08 99.58
CA MET A 29 -112.22 91.91 99.10
C MET A 29 -112.84 91.98 97.67
N GLU A 30 -113.42 90.83 97.28
CA GLU A 30 -114.11 90.40 96.05
C GLU A 30 -115.25 91.28 95.47
N ILE A 31 -115.59 90.99 94.20
CA ILE A 31 -116.91 91.19 93.54
C ILE A 31 -117.30 89.85 92.86
N ASN A 32 -118.60 89.53 92.75
CA ASN A 32 -119.09 88.30 92.11
C ASN A 32 -120.17 88.60 91.03
N CYS A 33 -119.85 88.34 89.76
CA CYS A 33 -120.75 88.59 88.60
C CYS A 33 -122.09 87.82 88.66
N GLU A 34 -122.29 86.79 89.51
CA GLU A 34 -123.60 86.14 89.67
C GLU A 34 -124.66 87.03 90.34
N LEU A 35 -124.25 87.96 91.22
CA LEU A 35 -125.17 88.81 91.99
C LEU A 35 -125.40 90.17 91.34
N GLU A 36 -124.43 90.70 90.59
CA GLU A 36 -124.51 92.00 89.93
C GLU A 36 -124.13 91.91 88.42
N PRO A 37 -124.92 91.18 87.60
CA PRO A 37 -124.58 90.83 86.21
C PRO A 37 -124.64 91.99 85.19
N ASN A 38 -124.58 93.24 85.65
CA ASN A 38 -124.48 94.45 84.82
C ASN A 38 -123.24 95.30 85.20
N ASP A 39 -122.29 94.74 85.95
CA ASP A 39 -121.00 95.40 86.18
C ASP A 39 -120.16 95.40 84.88
N PRO A 40 -119.56 96.54 84.48
CA PRO A 40 -118.82 96.66 83.23
C PRO A 40 -117.50 95.87 83.17
N SER A 41 -117.12 95.10 84.20
CA SER A 41 -115.92 94.25 84.18
C SER A 41 -116.11 92.81 83.65
N CYS A 42 -117.35 92.37 83.38
CA CYS A 42 -117.65 90.97 83.00
C CYS A 42 -117.72 90.75 81.45
N GLU A 43 -116.85 91.37 80.62
CA GLU A 43 -116.81 91.25 79.14
C GLU A 43 -115.40 90.87 78.61
N VAL A 44 -115.27 90.13 77.49
CA VAL A 44 -114.01 89.45 77.05
C VAL A 44 -113.77 89.56 75.53
N ILE A 45 -112.50 89.56 75.11
CA ILE A 45 -112.00 89.74 73.71
C ILE A 45 -111.06 88.56 73.34
N GLU A 46 -111.04 88.14 72.07
CA GLU A 46 -110.12 87.12 71.50
C GLU A 46 -108.94 87.76 70.72
N LEU A 47 -107.80 87.05 70.61
CA LEU A 47 -106.53 87.53 70.03
C LEU A 47 -106.15 86.78 68.72
N THR A 48 -105.29 87.38 67.89
CA THR A 48 -104.80 86.79 66.63
C THR A 48 -103.28 86.94 66.43
N GLU A 49 -102.72 86.28 65.40
CA GLU A 49 -101.28 86.28 65.09
C GLU A 49 -100.73 87.68 64.72
N ASP A 50 -101.53 88.51 64.04
CA ASP A 50 -101.19 89.91 63.69
C ASP A 50 -101.09 90.84 64.94
N ASP A 51 -101.56 90.39 66.11
CA ASP A 51 -101.51 91.16 67.37
C ASP A 51 -100.19 90.96 68.13
N CYS A 52 -99.34 90.00 67.74
CA CYS A 52 -98.07 89.69 68.42
C CYS A 52 -96.96 90.69 68.08
N LEU A 53 -96.08 90.99 69.05
CA LEU A 53 -94.90 91.83 68.81
C LEU A 53 -93.81 91.06 68.04
N PHE A 54 -92.86 91.77 67.43
CA PHE A 54 -91.79 91.18 66.59
C PHE A 54 -90.86 90.19 67.33
N ASN A 55 -90.94 90.16 68.66
CA ASN A 55 -90.18 89.30 69.56
C ASN A 55 -91.07 88.24 70.25
N GLU A 56 -92.27 88.00 69.70
CA GLU A 56 -93.28 87.07 70.18
C GLU A 56 -93.74 86.13 69.06
N ILE A 57 -94.08 84.89 69.42
CA ILE A 57 -94.66 83.87 68.54
C ILE A 57 -96.06 83.53 69.05
N PHE A 58 -97.01 83.45 68.11
CA PHE A 58 -98.37 83.00 68.37
C PHE A 58 -98.43 81.48 68.56
N THR A 59 -99.00 81.00 69.65
CA THR A 59 -99.19 79.55 69.92
C THR A 59 -100.54 79.01 69.48
N GLY A 60 -101.40 79.85 68.88
CA GLY A 60 -102.78 79.54 68.51
C GLY A 60 -103.82 80.09 69.49
N ASP A 61 -103.38 80.51 70.69
CA ASP A 61 -104.21 80.98 71.80
C ASP A 61 -103.61 82.19 72.55
N ILE A 62 -102.28 82.31 72.59
CA ILE A 62 -101.54 83.47 73.13
C ILE A 62 -100.38 83.87 72.23
N CYS A 63 -99.97 85.14 72.30
CA CYS A 63 -98.62 85.55 71.94
C CYS A 63 -97.70 85.25 73.13
N ARG A 64 -96.62 84.49 72.93
CA ARG A 64 -95.55 84.31 73.92
C ARG A 64 -94.25 84.90 73.40
N LEU A 65 -93.38 85.35 74.29
CA LEU A 65 -92.00 85.70 73.92
C LEU A 65 -91.30 84.54 73.20
N MET A 66 -90.53 84.88 72.17
CA MET A 66 -89.63 83.96 71.50
C MET A 66 -88.58 83.42 72.48
N LEU A 67 -88.21 82.16 72.32
CA LEU A 67 -87.06 81.56 72.97
C LEU A 67 -85.82 81.81 72.10
N PRO A 68 -84.68 82.21 72.67
CA PRO A 68 -83.42 82.26 71.92
C PRO A 68 -83.04 80.83 71.47
N PRO A 69 -82.33 80.69 70.33
CA PRO A 69 -81.73 79.41 69.98
C PRO A 69 -80.66 79.04 71.01
N ASP A 70 -80.61 77.77 71.39
CA ASP A 70 -79.64 77.19 72.32
C ASP A 70 -79.22 75.78 71.86
N ASN A 71 -78.03 75.32 72.29
CA ASN A 71 -77.39 74.07 71.85
C ASN A 71 -77.39 73.88 70.32
N LEU A 72 -76.85 74.84 69.58
CA LEU A 72 -76.59 74.68 68.14
C LEU A 72 -75.56 73.57 67.91
N ASP A 73 -75.92 72.58 67.10
CA ASP A 73 -75.08 71.43 66.75
C ASP A 73 -75.26 71.03 65.27
N PHE A 74 -74.15 70.73 64.59
CA PHE A 74 -74.10 70.24 63.21
C PHE A 74 -73.80 68.72 63.11
N GLY A 75 -73.64 68.04 64.26
CA GLY A 75 -73.39 66.59 64.37
C GLY A 75 -71.93 66.17 64.25
N GLU A 76 -71.06 67.01 63.68
CA GLU A 76 -69.63 66.75 63.49
C GLU A 76 -68.79 67.97 63.94
N GLU A 77 -67.89 67.77 64.92
CA GLU A 77 -66.98 68.83 65.41
C GLU A 77 -65.83 69.12 64.43
N SER A 78 -65.56 68.21 63.49
CA SER A 78 -64.47 68.36 62.51
C SER A 78 -64.78 67.69 61.17
N LEU A 79 -64.36 68.32 60.07
CA LEU A 79 -64.46 67.78 58.72
C LEU A 79 -63.08 67.61 58.08
N GLN A 80 -62.87 66.47 57.45
CA GLN A 80 -61.74 66.22 56.56
C GLN A 80 -62.30 66.04 55.14
N LEU A 81 -62.01 67.00 54.27
CA LEU A 81 -62.47 67.04 52.88
C LEU A 81 -61.27 66.91 51.92
N THR A 82 -61.56 66.83 50.62
CA THR A 82 -60.55 66.69 49.58
C THR A 82 -60.89 67.61 48.41
N VAL A 83 -59.91 68.31 47.85
CA VAL A 83 -60.11 69.23 46.71
C VAL A 83 -60.85 68.51 45.57
N GLY A 84 -61.94 69.13 45.09
CA GLY A 84 -62.75 68.57 44.00
C GLY A 84 -63.73 67.45 44.41
N ILE A 85 -63.84 67.12 45.70
CA ILE A 85 -64.83 66.16 46.21
C ILE A 85 -65.92 66.91 47.01
N ASN A 86 -67.13 66.98 46.44
CA ASN A 86 -68.28 67.63 47.03
C ASN A 86 -68.68 67.00 48.39
N MET A 87 -68.77 67.80 49.45
CA MET A 87 -69.12 67.33 50.79
C MET A 87 -70.59 66.92 50.90
N GLN A 88 -70.90 66.03 51.85
CA GLN A 88 -72.28 65.84 52.28
C GLN A 88 -72.75 67.10 53.04
N PRO A 89 -73.90 67.71 52.70
CA PRO A 89 -74.42 68.85 53.43
C PRO A 89 -74.68 68.53 54.91
N LEU A 90 -74.23 69.41 55.82
CA LEU A 90 -74.57 69.34 57.24
C LEU A 90 -75.73 70.29 57.55
N THR A 91 -76.82 69.74 58.08
CA THR A 91 -77.99 70.48 58.55
C THR A 91 -77.85 70.84 60.03
N PRO A 92 -78.05 72.11 60.44
CA PRO A 92 -78.01 72.47 61.85
C PRO A 92 -79.20 71.89 62.63
N SER A 93 -78.97 71.67 63.93
CA SER A 93 -79.97 71.35 64.93
C SER A 93 -79.80 72.27 66.14
N PHE A 94 -80.90 72.61 66.83
CA PHE A 94 -80.92 73.54 67.96
C PHE A 94 -82.21 73.35 68.77
N ILE A 95 -82.26 73.94 69.97
CA ILE A 95 -83.41 74.01 70.87
C ILE A 95 -83.86 75.48 70.96
N GLY A 96 -85.17 75.72 71.09
CA GLY A 96 -85.75 77.07 71.13
C GLY A 96 -86.55 77.39 69.87
N ASP A 97 -86.81 78.67 69.62
CA ASP A 97 -87.45 79.12 68.39
C ASP A 97 -86.39 79.46 67.33
N GLY A 98 -86.76 79.35 66.06
CA GLY A 98 -85.81 79.34 64.93
C GLY A 98 -84.88 80.57 64.86
N PRO A 99 -83.60 80.38 64.51
CA PRO A 99 -82.71 81.46 64.08
C PRO A 99 -83.24 82.21 62.85
N GLU A 100 -83.12 83.53 62.87
CA GLU A 100 -83.46 84.43 61.75
C GLU A 100 -82.25 84.75 60.87
N ASN A 101 -81.04 84.64 61.42
CA ASN A 101 -79.79 84.97 60.72
C ASN A 101 -78.69 83.94 61.05
N TRP A 102 -77.89 83.62 60.03
CA TRP A 102 -76.77 82.68 60.08
C TRP A 102 -75.47 83.37 59.65
N LEU A 103 -74.40 83.19 60.44
CA LEU A 103 -73.08 83.78 60.19
C LEU A 103 -71.98 82.75 60.42
N VAL A 104 -70.85 82.89 59.70
CA VAL A 104 -69.64 82.08 59.91
C VAL A 104 -68.40 82.97 59.94
N ASN A 105 -67.49 82.71 60.88
CA ASN A 105 -66.23 83.44 61.03
C ASN A 105 -65.07 82.50 61.43
N PRO A 106 -63.92 82.50 60.73
CA PRO A 106 -63.62 83.27 59.50
C PRO A 106 -64.49 82.83 58.30
N ARG A 107 -64.32 83.48 57.14
CA ARG A 107 -64.99 83.04 55.90
C ARG A 107 -64.52 81.63 55.54
N LEU A 108 -65.47 80.77 55.18
CA LEU A 108 -65.22 79.40 54.70
C LEU A 108 -64.26 79.37 53.50
N PRO A 109 -63.54 78.25 53.28
CA PRO A 109 -62.72 78.01 52.08
C PRO A 109 -63.51 78.21 50.78
N GLU A 110 -62.81 78.53 49.68
CA GLU A 110 -63.46 78.64 48.38
C GLU A 110 -64.07 77.29 47.96
N GLY A 111 -65.28 77.38 47.39
CA GLY A 111 -66.12 76.23 47.07
C GLY A 111 -67.03 75.73 48.20
N LEU A 112 -66.82 76.16 49.46
CA LEU A 112 -67.71 75.88 50.60
C LEU A 112 -68.59 77.09 50.97
N SER A 113 -69.82 76.81 51.42
CA SER A 113 -70.83 77.84 51.72
C SER A 113 -71.72 77.46 52.91
N LEU A 114 -72.15 78.47 53.66
CA LEU A 114 -73.22 78.38 54.65
C LEU A 114 -74.45 79.06 54.08
N ASP A 115 -75.58 78.36 54.04
CA ASP A 115 -76.87 78.91 53.63
C ASP A 115 -77.37 79.95 54.66
N SER A 116 -77.73 81.15 54.19
CA SER A 116 -78.14 82.26 55.05
C SER A 116 -79.57 82.19 55.58
N GLU A 117 -80.44 81.36 54.99
CA GLU A 117 -81.84 81.21 55.38
C GLU A 117 -82.03 80.01 56.33
N ASN A 118 -81.35 78.90 56.08
CA ASN A 118 -81.54 77.65 56.83
C ASN A 118 -80.28 77.13 57.56
N GLY A 119 -79.12 77.76 57.37
CA GLY A 119 -77.88 77.42 58.09
C GLY A 119 -77.17 76.16 57.62
N VAL A 120 -77.56 75.54 56.51
CA VAL A 120 -76.88 74.34 55.98
C VAL A 120 -75.46 74.67 55.50
N LEU A 121 -74.47 73.89 55.95
CA LEU A 121 -73.09 73.93 55.47
C LEU A 121 -72.92 72.94 54.32
N SER A 122 -72.53 73.40 53.13
CA SER A 122 -72.35 72.56 51.95
C SER A 122 -71.38 73.13 50.91
N GLY A 123 -70.92 72.29 49.98
CA GLY A 123 -70.13 72.72 48.82
C GLY A 123 -69.08 71.72 48.34
N ASN A 124 -68.27 72.15 47.38
CA ASN A 124 -67.16 71.41 46.81
C ASN A 124 -65.89 72.24 46.99
N PRO A 125 -64.94 71.85 47.86
CA PRO A 125 -63.77 72.68 48.14
C PRO A 125 -62.84 72.76 46.93
N ASP A 126 -62.46 73.98 46.56
CA ASP A 126 -61.66 74.26 45.34
C ASP A 126 -60.14 74.33 45.62
N VAL A 127 -59.73 74.53 46.88
CA VAL A 127 -58.32 74.74 47.29
C VAL A 127 -58.04 74.02 48.61
N GLU A 128 -56.84 73.47 48.75
CA GLU A 128 -56.38 72.82 50.00
C GLU A 128 -56.31 73.80 51.18
N SER A 129 -56.53 73.30 52.39
CA SER A 129 -56.47 74.11 53.61
C SER A 129 -56.05 73.29 54.83
N VAL A 130 -55.14 73.86 55.62
CA VAL A 130 -54.79 73.33 56.94
C VAL A 130 -55.98 73.41 57.90
N LEU A 131 -56.04 72.50 58.88
CA LEU A 131 -57.08 72.42 59.90
C LEU A 131 -57.37 73.79 60.52
N THR A 132 -58.53 74.35 60.17
CA THR A 132 -58.97 75.70 60.59
C THR A 132 -60.33 75.61 61.26
N SER A 133 -60.49 76.25 62.41
CA SER A 133 -61.76 76.27 63.16
C SER A 133 -62.64 77.45 62.73
N TYR A 134 -63.89 77.16 62.40
CA TYR A 134 -64.91 78.09 61.95
C TYR A 134 -66.02 78.17 62.99
N THR A 135 -66.26 79.36 63.55
CA THR A 135 -67.41 79.60 64.44
C THR A 135 -68.63 79.92 63.61
N ILE A 136 -69.64 79.05 63.67
CA ILE A 136 -70.98 79.29 63.13
C ILE A 136 -71.83 79.91 64.24
N ILE A 137 -72.57 80.96 63.91
CA ILE A 137 -73.41 81.73 64.84
C ILE A 137 -74.82 81.76 64.28
N ALA A 138 -75.81 81.38 65.09
CA ALA A 138 -77.22 81.38 64.73
C ALA A 138 -77.99 82.28 65.70
N THR A 139 -78.71 83.28 65.18
CA THR A 139 -79.35 84.32 66.01
C THR A 139 -80.79 84.59 65.66
N ASN A 140 -81.64 84.81 66.66
CA ASN A 140 -82.97 85.42 66.50
C ASN A 140 -83.08 86.69 67.36
N SER A 141 -84.24 87.36 67.33
CA SER A 141 -84.50 88.61 68.05
C SER A 141 -84.19 88.56 69.56
N MET A 142 -84.21 87.39 70.20
CA MET A 142 -84.03 87.20 71.64
C MET A 142 -82.66 86.63 72.05
N GLY A 143 -81.83 86.13 71.13
CA GLY A 143 -80.49 85.66 71.47
C GLY A 143 -79.76 84.89 70.37
N SER A 144 -78.66 84.25 70.76
CA SER A 144 -77.70 83.62 69.86
C SER A 144 -77.10 82.33 70.42
N SER A 145 -77.01 81.29 69.61
CA SER A 145 -76.20 80.09 69.88
C SER A 145 -75.00 80.03 68.93
N VAL A 146 -73.97 79.26 69.31
CA VAL A 146 -72.72 79.14 68.57
C VAL A 146 -72.23 77.69 68.52
N PHE A 147 -71.69 77.30 67.38
CA PHE A 147 -71.01 76.03 67.15
C PHE A 147 -69.63 76.28 66.55
N ILE A 148 -68.67 75.39 66.78
CA ILE A 148 -67.31 75.51 66.22
C ILE A 148 -66.99 74.22 65.48
N ILE A 149 -66.82 74.31 64.16
CA ILE A 149 -66.45 73.18 63.30
C ILE A 149 -65.04 73.39 62.75
N SER A 150 -64.19 72.35 62.81
CA SER A 150 -62.80 72.44 62.34
C SER A 150 -62.61 71.71 61.02
N ILE A 151 -62.33 72.44 59.94
CA ILE A 151 -62.28 71.90 58.57
C ILE A 151 -60.82 71.83 58.09
N THR A 152 -60.44 70.68 57.53
CA THR A 152 -59.22 70.48 56.72
C THR A 152 -59.62 70.11 55.31
N ILE A 153 -58.90 70.61 54.30
CA ILE A 153 -59.05 70.18 52.90
C ILE A 153 -57.71 69.64 52.42
N LEU A 154 -57.65 68.34 52.13
CA LEU A 154 -56.50 67.68 51.53
C LEU A 154 -56.41 67.94 50.01
N PRO A 155 -55.22 67.93 49.39
CA PRO A 155 -55.09 67.89 47.94
C PRO A 155 -55.74 66.63 47.36
N ALA A 156 -56.08 66.64 46.07
CA ALA A 156 -56.52 65.44 45.38
C ALA A 156 -55.38 64.39 45.32
N PRO A 157 -55.67 63.07 45.40
CA PRO A 157 -54.68 62.02 45.21
C PRO A 157 -54.21 61.91 43.74
N PRO A 158 -53.05 61.30 43.46
CA PRO A 158 -52.68 60.86 42.11
C PRO A 158 -53.70 59.82 41.59
N ASP A 159 -54.19 60.03 40.37
CA ASP A 159 -55.26 59.23 39.73
C ASP A 159 -54.71 58.12 38.84
N SER A 160 -53.61 58.36 38.11
CA SER A 160 -52.87 57.31 37.38
C SER A 160 -51.40 57.69 37.16
N ILE A 161 -50.54 56.69 36.93
CA ILE A 161 -49.09 56.83 36.71
C ILE A 161 -48.69 55.92 35.55
N THR A 162 -48.08 56.47 34.50
CA THR A 162 -47.73 55.72 33.28
C THR A 162 -46.33 56.07 32.80
N TYR A 163 -45.44 55.08 32.75
CA TYR A 163 -44.15 55.19 32.05
C TYR A 163 -44.34 54.95 30.54
N SER A 164 -43.39 55.42 29.72
CA SER A 164 -43.40 55.20 28.26
C SER A 164 -43.32 53.72 27.86
N GLU A 165 -42.72 52.89 28.71
CA GLU A 165 -42.53 51.45 28.52
C GLU A 165 -42.75 50.71 29.84
N SER A 166 -43.27 49.48 29.79
CA SER A 166 -43.52 48.63 30.97
C SER A 166 -42.43 47.58 31.20
N THR A 167 -41.39 47.55 30.36
CA THR A 167 -40.22 46.66 30.51
C THR A 167 -38.98 47.37 29.97
N ILE A 168 -37.95 47.51 30.79
CA ILE A 168 -36.65 48.09 30.43
C ILE A 168 -35.63 46.96 30.26
N PHE A 169 -34.83 47.00 29.19
CA PHE A 169 -33.64 46.18 29.02
C PHE A 169 -32.39 47.01 29.32
N CYS A 170 -31.56 46.52 30.24
CA CYS A 170 -30.35 47.20 30.70
C CYS A 170 -29.12 46.32 30.48
N THR A 171 -28.11 46.84 29.79
CA THR A 171 -26.79 46.18 29.76
C THR A 171 -26.05 46.53 31.06
N ILE A 172 -25.49 45.53 31.76
CA ILE A 172 -24.66 45.78 32.94
C ILE A 172 -23.44 46.66 32.59
N GLN A 173 -22.96 47.44 33.56
CA GLN A 173 -21.88 48.43 33.39
C GLN A 173 -22.19 49.59 32.42
N SER A 174 -23.34 49.59 31.75
CA SER A 174 -23.82 50.67 30.88
C SER A 174 -24.89 51.52 31.58
N ILE A 175 -25.05 52.77 31.13
CA ILE A 175 -26.11 53.65 31.63
C ILE A 175 -27.47 53.12 31.16
N CYS A 176 -28.41 52.96 32.09
CA CYS A 176 -29.78 52.53 31.82
C CYS A 176 -30.79 53.36 32.63
N GLY A 177 -32.04 53.42 32.17
CA GLY A 177 -33.11 54.12 32.86
C GLY A 177 -34.38 54.27 32.02
N ILE A 178 -35.38 54.90 32.62
CA ILE A 178 -36.59 55.39 31.95
C ILE A 178 -36.95 56.77 32.50
N GLY A 179 -37.38 57.67 31.62
CA GLY A 179 -37.72 59.05 31.96
C GLY A 179 -38.91 59.15 32.93
N MET A 180 -39.14 60.36 33.44
CA MET A 180 -40.28 60.68 34.31
C MET A 180 -41.63 60.20 33.71
N PRO A 181 -42.51 59.58 34.51
CA PRO A 181 -43.80 59.08 34.04
C PRO A 181 -44.83 60.21 33.87
N GLU A 182 -45.84 59.98 33.02
CA GLU A 182 -47.04 60.81 32.99
C GLU A 182 -47.93 60.51 34.22
N VAL A 183 -48.48 61.56 34.84
CA VAL A 183 -49.32 61.45 36.04
C VAL A 183 -50.63 62.21 35.86
N SER A 184 -51.75 61.54 36.15
CA SER A 184 -53.10 62.13 36.21
C SER A 184 -53.49 62.47 37.66
N GLY A 185 -54.46 63.39 37.83
CA GLY A 185 -55.00 63.75 39.14
C GLY A 185 -54.10 64.73 39.91
N GLY A 186 -53.92 64.49 41.20
CA GLY A 186 -53.07 65.31 42.06
C GLY A 186 -51.57 65.09 41.82
N LEU A 187 -50.78 66.16 41.98
CA LEU A 187 -49.34 66.09 41.90
C LEU A 187 -48.76 65.29 43.08
N PRO A 188 -47.88 64.30 42.84
CA PRO A 188 -47.20 63.55 43.89
C PRO A 188 -46.05 64.37 44.50
N VAL A 189 -45.80 64.15 45.78
CA VAL A 189 -44.73 64.80 46.57
C VAL A 189 -43.62 63.80 46.92
N SER A 190 -43.91 62.50 46.91
CA SER A 190 -42.93 61.43 47.08
C SER A 190 -43.14 60.26 46.12
N TRP A 191 -42.03 59.58 45.83
CA TRP A 191 -41.94 58.40 44.97
C TRP A 191 -41.25 57.27 45.74
N VAL A 192 -41.79 56.06 45.68
CA VAL A 192 -41.26 54.86 46.35
C VAL A 192 -41.36 53.68 45.38
N VAL A 193 -40.35 52.81 45.38
CA VAL A 193 -40.32 51.58 44.57
C VAL A 193 -40.22 50.37 45.48
N ASN A 194 -40.92 49.28 45.14
CA ASN A 194 -40.90 48.04 45.92
C ASN A 194 -41.15 46.80 45.00
N PRO A 195 -40.33 45.74 45.07
CA PRO A 195 -39.05 45.66 45.78
C PRO A 195 -38.02 46.66 45.23
N ASP A 196 -36.92 46.85 45.97
CA ASP A 196 -35.80 47.71 45.59
C ASP A 196 -35.31 47.42 44.15
N LEU A 197 -34.81 48.46 43.47
CA LEU A 197 -34.30 48.37 42.11
C LEU A 197 -33.01 47.52 42.03
N PRO A 198 -32.65 46.98 40.84
CA PRO A 198 -31.37 46.31 40.63
C PRO A 198 -30.18 47.20 41.03
N GLU A 199 -29.13 46.60 41.61
CA GLU A 199 -28.02 47.35 42.20
C GLU A 199 -27.39 48.34 41.21
N GLY A 200 -27.34 49.61 41.61
CA GLY A 200 -26.83 50.72 40.80
C GLY A 200 -27.88 51.47 39.96
N LEU A 201 -29.16 51.10 40.02
CA LEU A 201 -30.29 51.91 39.54
C LEU A 201 -31.00 52.59 40.72
N GLU A 202 -31.38 53.86 40.57
CA GLU A 202 -32.12 54.65 41.57
C GLU A 202 -33.34 55.36 40.97
N ILE A 203 -34.35 55.65 41.80
CA ILE A 203 -35.51 56.48 41.45
C ILE A 203 -35.37 57.85 42.13
N ILE A 204 -35.52 58.93 41.35
CA ILE A 204 -35.40 60.30 41.84
C ILE A 204 -36.76 60.99 41.99
N GLY A 205 -36.78 62.18 42.61
CA GLY A 205 -38.01 62.90 42.99
C GLY A 205 -38.94 63.31 41.83
N SER A 206 -38.54 63.13 40.57
CA SER A 206 -39.39 63.27 39.38
C SER A 206 -40.15 62.00 38.99
N GLY A 207 -39.87 60.86 39.65
CA GLY A 207 -40.33 59.54 39.24
C GLY A 207 -39.48 58.89 38.14
N GLU A 208 -38.46 59.59 37.63
CA GLU A 208 -37.46 59.04 36.70
C GLU A 208 -36.59 57.98 37.39
N ILE A 209 -36.29 56.89 36.68
CA ILE A 209 -35.42 55.81 37.14
C ILE A 209 -34.16 55.83 36.27
N TYR A 210 -32.97 55.89 36.87
CA TYR A 210 -31.71 55.92 36.12
C TYR A 210 -30.55 55.30 36.89
N GLY A 211 -29.45 54.99 36.21
CA GLY A 211 -28.20 54.58 36.84
C GLY A 211 -27.34 53.69 35.95
N ILE A 212 -26.54 52.82 36.56
CA ILE A 212 -25.73 51.79 35.90
C ILE A 212 -25.97 50.47 36.63
N ALA A 213 -26.58 49.49 35.95
CA ALA A 213 -26.84 48.19 36.54
C ALA A 213 -25.55 47.41 36.79
N GLN A 214 -25.38 46.89 38.00
CA GLN A 214 -24.18 46.16 38.43
C GLN A 214 -24.39 44.63 38.45
N GLN A 215 -25.63 44.17 38.53
CA GLN A 215 -25.99 42.74 38.61
C GLN A 215 -27.00 42.34 37.52
N LEU A 216 -26.88 41.09 37.06
CA LEU A 216 -27.84 40.41 36.18
C LEU A 216 -29.12 40.04 36.94
N GLY A 217 -30.27 40.08 36.26
CA GLY A 217 -31.56 39.86 36.90
C GLY A 217 -32.74 40.08 35.95
N ASP A 218 -33.92 39.68 36.43
CA ASP A 218 -35.20 39.84 35.76
C ASP A 218 -36.27 40.00 36.86
N SER A 219 -36.68 41.25 37.11
CA SER A 219 -37.49 41.60 38.28
C SER A 219 -38.59 42.60 37.94
N ASN A 220 -39.75 42.41 38.58
CA ASN A 220 -40.88 43.34 38.51
C ASN A 220 -40.87 44.23 39.74
N HIS A 221 -41.02 45.54 39.54
CA HIS A 221 -41.03 46.56 40.58
C HIS A 221 -42.33 47.36 40.50
N THR A 222 -42.97 47.59 41.64
CA THR A 222 -44.13 48.48 41.77
C THR A 222 -43.62 49.86 42.19
N VAL A 223 -43.81 50.86 41.32
CA VAL A 223 -43.55 52.26 41.64
C VAL A 223 -44.84 52.90 42.14
N THR A 224 -44.78 53.50 43.33
CA THR A 224 -45.88 54.21 43.99
C THR A 224 -45.55 55.70 44.07
N ALA A 225 -46.49 56.56 43.67
CA ALA A 225 -46.39 58.00 43.88
C ALA A 225 -47.49 58.45 44.86
N SER A 226 -47.18 59.38 45.75
CA SER A 226 -48.11 59.81 46.81
C SER A 226 -48.01 61.29 47.17
N ASN A 227 -49.12 61.82 47.68
CA ASN A 227 -49.24 63.10 48.36
C ASN A 227 -50.17 62.95 49.59
N ASP A 228 -50.43 64.03 50.31
CA ASP A 228 -51.27 63.99 51.54
C ASP A 228 -52.75 63.62 51.28
N GLY A 229 -53.20 63.62 50.02
CA GLY A 229 -54.51 63.14 49.58
C GLY A 229 -54.58 61.64 49.32
N GLY A 230 -53.44 60.98 49.09
CA GLY A 230 -53.37 59.53 48.81
C GLY A 230 -52.26 59.14 47.84
N SER A 231 -52.38 57.94 47.28
CA SER A 231 -51.34 57.32 46.45
C SER A 231 -51.92 56.43 45.36
N ASN A 232 -51.25 56.36 44.22
CA ASN A 232 -51.47 55.29 43.23
C ASN A 232 -50.13 54.66 42.82
N SER A 233 -50.17 53.54 42.09
CA SER A 233 -48.97 52.78 41.72
C SER A 233 -49.06 52.19 40.31
N THR A 234 -47.90 51.91 39.73
CA THR A 234 -47.73 51.28 38.41
C THR A 234 -46.60 50.24 38.46
N ASN A 235 -46.57 49.31 37.52
CA ASN A 235 -45.59 48.22 37.50
C ASN A 235 -44.64 48.34 36.32
N ILE A 236 -43.35 48.14 36.58
CA ILE A 236 -42.29 48.11 35.57
C ILE A 236 -41.40 46.88 35.77
N ARG A 237 -41.04 46.23 34.67
CA ARG A 237 -40.08 45.11 34.68
C ARG A 237 -38.70 45.61 34.26
N ILE A 238 -37.65 45.15 34.92
CA ILE A 238 -36.26 45.48 34.58
C ILE A 238 -35.51 44.18 34.35
N ILE A 239 -34.87 44.07 33.19
CA ILE A 239 -34.09 42.91 32.77
C ILE A 239 -32.66 43.38 32.54
N THR A 240 -31.71 42.85 33.31
CA THR A 240 -30.28 43.21 33.22
C THR A 240 -29.46 42.08 32.59
N THR A 241 -28.82 42.37 31.46
CA THR A 241 -28.07 41.42 30.64
C THR A 241 -26.58 41.76 30.55
N HIS A 242 -25.76 40.81 30.12
CA HIS A 242 -24.40 41.10 29.65
C HIS A 242 -24.42 42.05 28.43
N GLN A 243 -23.26 42.64 28.12
CA GLN A 243 -22.97 43.08 26.75
C GLN A 243 -22.90 41.83 25.85
N SER A 244 -23.40 41.92 24.61
CA SER A 244 -23.25 40.84 23.62
C SER A 244 -21.76 40.53 23.36
N PRO A 245 -21.40 39.28 23.03
CA PRO A 245 -20.07 38.98 22.50
C PRO A 245 -19.93 39.53 21.08
N GLU A 246 -18.74 40.02 20.72
CA GLU A 246 -18.44 40.68 19.45
C GLU A 246 -17.16 40.09 18.81
N ASN A 247 -16.94 40.34 17.52
CA ASN A 247 -15.70 40.02 16.79
C ASN A 247 -15.08 38.62 17.06
N LEU A 248 -15.84 37.54 16.98
CA LEU A 248 -15.33 36.17 17.15
C LEU A 248 -14.56 35.67 15.91
N TYR A 249 -13.29 35.31 16.07
CA TYR A 249 -12.45 34.69 15.02
C TYR A 249 -11.38 33.74 15.59
N TYR A 250 -10.76 32.96 14.70
CA TYR A 250 -9.58 32.13 14.98
C TYR A 250 -8.36 32.64 14.18
N SER A 251 -7.19 32.06 14.43
CA SER A 251 -5.93 32.37 13.71
C SER A 251 -6.04 32.34 12.18
N GLY A 252 -6.93 31.48 11.65
CA GLY A 252 -7.27 31.36 10.24
C GLY A 252 -8.72 30.95 10.00
N HIS A 253 -9.14 31.01 8.73
CA HIS A 253 -10.45 30.53 8.24
C HIS A 253 -10.35 29.17 7.53
N LEU A 254 -9.15 28.73 7.14
CA LEU A 254 -8.90 27.41 6.56
C LEU A 254 -7.74 26.74 7.31
N PHE A 255 -8.03 25.58 7.88
CA PHE A 255 -7.10 24.71 8.56
C PHE A 255 -6.89 23.44 7.73
N GLN A 256 -5.62 23.12 7.46
CA GLN A 256 -5.20 21.94 6.71
C GLN A 256 -4.18 21.19 7.56
N TRP A 257 -4.67 20.25 8.37
CA TRP A 257 -3.86 19.52 9.35
C TRP A 257 -3.50 18.11 8.86
N LEU A 258 -2.51 17.51 9.51
CA LEU A 258 -2.10 16.13 9.29
C LEU A 258 -2.62 15.20 10.40
N ILE A 259 -2.86 13.93 10.08
CA ILE A 259 -3.16 12.90 11.09
C ILE A 259 -2.02 12.84 12.12
N GLY A 260 -2.37 12.93 13.41
CA GLY A 260 -1.39 12.94 14.50
C GLY A 260 -0.64 14.26 14.73
N GLU A 261 -1.00 15.34 14.04
CA GLU A 261 -0.51 16.71 14.35
C GLU A 261 -1.10 17.21 15.67
N GLU A 262 -0.32 17.93 16.48
CA GLU A 262 -0.78 18.50 17.76
C GLU A 262 -1.46 19.86 17.52
N ILE A 263 -2.76 19.93 17.81
CA ILE A 263 -3.59 21.12 17.61
C ILE A 263 -3.93 21.77 18.96
N ASP A 264 -3.79 23.09 19.03
CA ASP A 264 -4.26 23.96 20.11
C ASP A 264 -4.61 25.36 19.53
N GLU A 265 -5.81 25.49 18.97
CA GLU A 265 -6.32 26.71 18.35
C GLU A 265 -7.31 27.42 19.26
N THR A 266 -6.90 28.58 19.78
CA THR A 266 -7.70 29.42 20.68
C THR A 266 -8.45 30.52 19.92
N PRO A 267 -9.76 30.69 20.11
CA PRO A 267 -10.50 31.81 19.52
C PRO A 267 -10.14 33.14 20.20
N THR A 268 -10.32 34.23 19.45
CA THR A 268 -10.28 35.62 19.95
C THR A 268 -11.65 36.26 19.75
N PHE A 269 -12.08 37.07 20.71
CA PHE A 269 -13.39 37.75 20.73
C PHE A 269 -13.31 39.07 21.53
N ASP A 270 -14.25 39.97 21.27
CA ASP A 270 -14.51 41.20 21.99
C ASP A 270 -15.88 41.14 22.71
N GLY A 271 -16.26 42.22 23.40
CA GLY A 271 -17.59 42.37 23.99
C GLY A 271 -17.70 41.81 25.42
N GLY A 272 -18.88 41.27 25.77
CA GLY A 272 -19.14 40.72 27.10
C GLY A 272 -18.67 39.27 27.29
N GLU A 273 -18.51 38.87 28.56
CA GLU A 273 -18.13 37.52 28.99
C GLU A 273 -19.04 36.44 28.38
N ILE A 274 -18.46 35.33 27.91
CA ILE A 274 -19.16 34.24 27.24
C ILE A 274 -19.53 33.17 28.29
N ILE A 275 -20.78 32.69 28.25
CA ILE A 275 -21.32 31.70 29.19
C ILE A 275 -21.37 30.30 28.56
N LEU A 276 -21.58 30.23 27.24
CA LEU A 276 -21.73 28.99 26.49
C LEU A 276 -20.99 29.08 25.16
N TRP A 277 -20.14 28.09 24.91
CA TRP A 277 -19.55 27.80 23.60
C TRP A 277 -20.21 26.58 22.98
N ASP A 278 -20.36 26.58 21.66
CA ASP A 278 -20.86 25.45 20.87
C ASP A 278 -20.17 25.37 19.50
N ILE A 279 -20.14 24.19 18.90
CA ILE A 279 -19.59 23.94 17.55
C ILE A 279 -20.44 22.93 16.77
N GLU A 280 -20.98 23.34 15.62
CA GLU A 280 -21.70 22.46 14.70
C GLU A 280 -21.09 22.54 13.28
N PRO A 281 -20.87 21.40 12.58
CA PRO A 281 -21.02 20.03 13.05
C PRO A 281 -19.85 19.61 13.96
N PRO A 282 -19.94 18.43 14.62
CA PRO A 282 -18.84 17.89 15.40
C PRO A 282 -17.53 17.79 14.62
N LEU A 283 -16.42 18.01 15.32
CA LEU A 283 -15.05 17.83 14.82
C LEU A 283 -14.76 16.37 14.42
N PRO A 284 -13.79 16.11 13.53
CA PRO A 284 -13.32 14.74 13.25
C PRO A 284 -12.71 14.06 14.48
N GLU A 285 -12.67 12.72 14.48
CA GLU A 285 -12.13 11.96 15.60
C GLU A 285 -10.69 12.37 15.97
N GLY A 286 -10.43 12.40 17.28
CA GLY A 286 -9.15 12.81 17.86
C GLY A 286 -9.01 14.31 18.17
N LEU A 287 -9.87 15.16 17.58
CA LEU A 287 -10.03 16.56 17.98
C LEU A 287 -11.16 16.75 18.99
N PHE A 288 -10.99 17.73 19.87
CA PHE A 288 -11.88 18.08 20.96
C PHE A 288 -12.14 19.59 20.97
N PHE A 289 -13.31 19.98 21.49
CA PHE A 289 -13.71 21.37 21.64
C PHE A 289 -13.94 21.67 23.13
N ASN A 290 -13.31 22.73 23.63
CA ASN A 290 -13.48 23.15 25.02
C ASN A 290 -14.72 24.04 25.16
N LEU A 291 -15.77 23.51 25.79
CA LEU A 291 -17.04 24.21 26.02
C LEU A 291 -16.93 25.42 26.99
N GLU A 292 -15.80 25.59 27.68
CA GLU A 292 -15.55 26.73 28.58
C GLU A 292 -14.75 27.86 27.91
N SER A 293 -13.82 27.54 26.99
CA SER A 293 -12.92 28.52 26.36
C SER A 293 -13.08 28.69 24.84
N GLY A 294 -13.84 27.81 24.19
CA GLY A 294 -13.95 27.71 22.74
C GLY A 294 -12.70 27.15 22.03
N THR A 295 -11.70 26.65 22.77
CA THR A 295 -10.46 26.12 22.17
C THR A 295 -10.72 24.82 21.41
N ILE A 296 -10.15 24.69 20.21
CA ILE A 296 -10.08 23.42 19.45
C ILE A 296 -8.71 22.80 19.71
N PHE A 297 -8.67 21.58 20.24
CA PHE A 297 -7.40 20.94 20.64
C PHE A 297 -7.41 19.43 20.42
N GLY A 298 -6.22 18.81 20.35
CA GLY A 298 -6.06 17.36 20.28
C GLY A 298 -5.15 16.91 19.13
N TYR A 299 -5.38 15.71 18.61
CA TYR A 299 -4.61 15.11 17.53
C TYR A 299 -5.56 14.38 16.57
N PRO A 300 -5.74 14.80 15.31
CA PRO A 300 -6.66 14.13 14.39
C PRO A 300 -6.29 12.65 14.16
N THR A 301 -7.25 11.74 14.27
CA THR A 301 -7.05 10.29 14.09
C THR A 301 -7.69 9.72 12.82
N GLU A 302 -8.47 10.50 12.08
CA GLU A 302 -9.11 10.11 10.81
C GLU A 302 -8.88 11.13 9.69
N LEU A 303 -9.07 10.69 8.44
CA LEU A 303 -9.08 11.58 7.27
C LEU A 303 -10.38 12.38 7.22
N HIS A 304 -10.28 13.70 7.08
CA HIS A 304 -11.43 14.59 7.03
C HIS A 304 -11.39 15.45 5.77
N ALA A 305 -12.32 15.22 4.85
CA ALA A 305 -12.50 16.08 3.67
C ALA A 305 -12.89 17.50 4.11
N ILE A 306 -12.49 18.50 3.32
CA ILE A 306 -12.73 19.92 3.65
C ILE A 306 -14.21 20.21 3.93
N ARG A 307 -14.49 20.71 5.13
CA ARG A 307 -15.83 20.94 5.66
C ARG A 307 -15.88 22.22 6.48
N GLU A 308 -16.99 22.92 6.42
CA GLU A 308 -17.24 24.12 7.23
C GLU A 308 -17.82 23.74 8.60
N HIS A 309 -17.30 24.36 9.65
CA HIS A 309 -17.78 24.29 11.02
C HIS A 309 -18.08 25.69 11.54
N TYR A 310 -19.17 25.82 12.30
CA TYR A 310 -19.67 27.05 12.87
C TYR A 310 -19.44 27.03 14.38
N VAL A 311 -18.59 27.93 14.87
CA VAL A 311 -18.32 28.10 16.30
C VAL A 311 -19.18 29.25 16.80
N THR A 312 -19.98 29.00 17.84
CA THR A 312 -20.91 29.98 18.42
C THR A 312 -20.55 30.28 19.87
N ALA A 313 -20.46 31.56 20.20
CA ALA A 313 -20.30 32.08 21.55
C ALA A 313 -21.58 32.79 21.99
N THR A 314 -22.08 32.47 23.19
CA THR A 314 -23.37 32.97 23.70
C THR A 314 -23.27 33.46 25.15
N ASN A 315 -23.96 34.56 25.45
CA ASN A 315 -24.26 35.01 26.81
C ASN A 315 -25.70 35.58 26.91
N THR A 316 -26.08 36.20 28.04
CA THR A 316 -27.46 36.72 28.21
C THR A 316 -27.77 37.99 27.43
N GLY A 317 -26.77 38.66 26.84
CA GLY A 317 -26.94 39.81 25.95
C GLY A 317 -27.06 39.45 24.47
N GLY A 318 -26.61 38.26 24.07
CA GLY A 318 -26.72 37.77 22.68
C GLY A 318 -25.74 36.64 22.36
N SER A 319 -25.63 36.33 21.07
CA SER A 319 -24.67 35.36 20.55
C SER A 319 -24.01 35.85 19.26
N ILE A 320 -22.81 35.33 18.99
CA ILE A 320 -22.06 35.53 17.75
C ILE A 320 -21.54 34.18 17.24
N THR A 321 -21.55 34.01 15.91
CA THR A 321 -21.09 32.79 15.24
C THR A 321 -20.03 33.15 14.21
N THR A 322 -18.97 32.35 14.13
CA THR A 322 -17.91 32.46 13.12
C THR A 322 -17.75 31.11 12.40
N SER A 323 -17.25 31.08 11.16
CA SER A 323 -17.05 29.84 10.41
C SER A 323 -15.59 29.58 10.05
N ILE A 324 -15.20 28.31 10.12
CA ILE A 324 -13.87 27.80 9.82
C ILE A 324 -13.98 26.55 8.95
N LEU A 325 -13.07 26.40 7.99
CA LEU A 325 -12.94 25.23 7.14
C LEU A 325 -11.85 24.31 7.70
N ILE A 326 -12.16 23.03 7.93
CA ILE A 326 -11.21 22.04 8.46
C ILE A 326 -11.07 20.90 7.45
N SER A 327 -9.83 20.59 7.07
CA SER A 327 -9.45 19.34 6.40
C SER A 327 -8.28 18.67 7.10
N VAL A 328 -8.29 17.33 7.10
CA VAL A 328 -7.24 16.48 7.68
C VAL A 328 -6.78 15.48 6.62
N SER A 329 -5.48 15.47 6.32
CA SER A 329 -4.83 14.55 5.37
C SER A 329 -3.83 13.63 6.06
N ASP A 330 -3.43 12.54 5.41
CA ASP A 330 -2.25 11.77 5.83
C ASP A 330 -0.97 12.54 5.45
N PHE A 331 0.18 12.13 5.97
CA PHE A 331 1.47 12.49 5.41
C PHE A 331 1.58 11.95 3.97
N SER A 332 2.31 12.63 3.08
CA SER A 332 2.64 12.03 1.78
C SER A 332 3.50 10.77 1.97
N PRO A 333 3.41 9.75 1.09
CA PRO A 333 4.39 8.68 1.05
C PRO A 333 5.75 9.24 0.64
N GLU A 334 6.84 8.62 1.09
CA GLU A 334 8.21 9.03 0.82
C GLU A 334 9.13 7.82 0.58
N ASN A 335 10.30 8.04 0.00
CA ASN A 335 11.40 7.07 -0.07
C ASN A 335 11.01 5.66 -0.58
N ILE A 336 10.06 5.57 -1.52
CA ILE A 336 9.61 4.29 -2.10
C ILE A 336 10.81 3.56 -2.74
N ARG A 337 11.05 2.31 -2.35
CA ARG A 337 12.10 1.44 -2.87
C ARG A 337 11.57 0.05 -3.14
N TYR A 338 12.07 -0.55 -4.22
CA TYR A 338 12.02 -1.98 -4.47
C TYR A 338 13.47 -2.48 -4.43
N GLU A 339 13.71 -3.65 -3.83
CA GLU A 339 15.03 -4.26 -3.78
C GLU A 339 14.93 -5.72 -4.28
N PRO A 340 15.65 -6.09 -5.35
CA PRO A 340 16.50 -5.23 -6.18
C PRO A 340 15.68 -4.25 -7.04
N TYR A 341 16.27 -3.09 -7.37
CA TYR A 341 15.68 -2.11 -8.29
C TYR A 341 16.07 -2.32 -9.77
N VAL A 342 17.04 -3.20 -10.04
CA VAL A 342 17.35 -3.72 -11.38
C VAL A 342 17.01 -5.20 -11.39
N LEU A 343 16.13 -5.61 -12.30
CA LEU A 343 15.65 -6.97 -12.44
C LEU A 343 16.04 -7.52 -13.80
N GLU A 344 16.88 -8.55 -13.78
CA GLU A 344 17.09 -9.44 -14.91
C GLU A 344 16.20 -10.66 -14.67
N LEU A 345 15.28 -10.92 -15.59
CA LEU A 345 14.27 -11.98 -15.48
C LEU A 345 14.42 -12.98 -16.61
N PHE A 346 14.14 -14.25 -16.33
CA PHE A 346 14.13 -15.29 -17.36
C PHE A 346 12.72 -15.50 -17.92
N VAL A 347 12.61 -15.72 -19.24
CA VAL A 347 11.33 -16.06 -19.89
C VAL A 347 10.77 -17.36 -19.30
N ASN A 348 9.47 -17.36 -19.02
CA ASN A 348 8.70 -18.42 -18.35
C ASN A 348 9.05 -18.69 -16.87
N GLU A 349 10.04 -18.03 -16.29
CA GLU A 349 10.29 -18.11 -14.84
C GLU A 349 9.36 -17.20 -14.02
N ASN A 350 9.03 -17.64 -12.81
CA ASN A 350 8.12 -16.90 -11.93
C ASN A 350 8.89 -15.93 -11.01
N LEU A 351 8.66 -14.63 -11.19
CA LEU A 351 9.16 -13.58 -10.31
C LEU A 351 8.61 -13.76 -8.88
N SER A 352 9.53 -13.92 -7.93
CA SER A 352 9.20 -13.82 -6.50
C SER A 352 8.70 -12.41 -6.18
N ASN A 353 7.58 -12.32 -5.43
CA ASN A 353 6.85 -11.08 -5.14
C ASN A 353 7.76 -9.89 -4.74
N LEU A 354 8.05 -9.01 -5.70
CA LEU A 354 8.86 -7.82 -5.48
C LEU A 354 8.01 -6.81 -4.69
N THR A 355 8.35 -6.64 -3.43
CA THR A 355 7.53 -5.92 -2.45
C THR A 355 8.15 -4.56 -2.14
N PRO A 356 7.39 -3.44 -2.22
CA PRO A 356 7.94 -2.12 -1.92
C PRO A 356 8.14 -1.90 -0.43
N ASN A 357 9.05 -0.98 -0.11
CA ASN A 357 9.21 -0.36 1.20
C ASN A 357 9.19 1.17 1.06
N TRP A 358 8.71 1.89 2.07
CA TRP A 358 8.53 3.36 2.03
C TRP A 358 8.63 4.00 3.43
N SER A 359 8.63 5.33 3.49
CA SER A 359 8.45 6.13 4.71
C SER A 359 7.32 7.15 4.51
N GLY A 360 7.04 8.00 5.51
CA GLY A 360 5.93 8.94 5.45
C GLY A 360 4.58 8.25 5.70
N GLY A 361 3.53 8.73 5.04
CA GLY A 361 2.19 8.16 5.16
C GLY A 361 1.98 6.85 4.41
N SER A 362 0.77 6.29 4.50
CA SER A 362 0.41 5.02 3.87
C SER A 362 -0.21 5.25 2.48
N PRO A 363 0.31 4.62 1.40
CA PRO A 363 -0.32 4.69 0.09
C PRO A 363 -1.69 4.02 0.00
N ASP A 364 -2.66 4.74 -0.58
CA ASP A 364 -3.99 4.25 -0.94
C ASP A 364 -4.00 3.58 -2.34
N SER A 365 -3.17 4.08 -3.26
CA SER A 365 -3.06 3.56 -4.64
C SER A 365 -1.63 3.51 -5.16
N TRP A 366 -1.39 2.58 -6.09
CA TRP A 366 -0.11 2.37 -6.77
C TRP A 366 -0.32 2.29 -8.28
N GLU A 367 0.55 2.91 -9.05
CA GLU A 367 0.52 2.91 -10.53
C GLU A 367 1.94 2.71 -11.11
N ILE A 368 2.04 2.30 -12.37
CA ILE A 368 3.33 2.08 -13.09
C ILE A 368 3.21 2.48 -14.57
N SER A 369 4.29 3.01 -15.14
CA SER A 369 4.42 3.26 -16.58
C SER A 369 5.87 3.09 -17.06
N PRO A 370 6.12 2.49 -18.25
CA PRO A 370 5.14 1.91 -19.18
C PRO A 370 4.45 0.65 -18.60
N ASN A 371 3.49 0.08 -19.32
CA ASN A 371 2.88 -1.19 -18.93
C ASN A 371 3.96 -2.27 -18.79
N LEU A 372 3.84 -3.11 -17.76
CA LEU A 372 4.76 -4.22 -17.50
C LEU A 372 4.82 -5.24 -18.66
N PRO A 373 5.92 -6.01 -18.79
CA PRO A 373 6.03 -7.11 -19.74
C PRO A 373 4.88 -8.10 -19.60
N SER A 374 4.45 -8.72 -20.70
CA SER A 374 3.32 -9.65 -20.70
C SER A 374 3.50 -10.78 -19.68
N GLY A 375 2.54 -10.89 -18.76
CA GLY A 375 2.52 -11.88 -17.67
C GLY A 375 3.01 -11.36 -16.31
N LEU A 376 3.70 -10.22 -16.26
CA LEU A 376 3.99 -9.48 -15.02
C LEU A 376 2.88 -8.48 -14.70
N ASN A 377 2.57 -8.31 -13.41
CA ASN A 377 1.47 -7.49 -12.93
C ASN A 377 1.86 -6.69 -11.68
N LEU A 378 1.41 -5.43 -11.61
CA LEU A 378 1.43 -4.60 -10.40
C LEU A 378 0.10 -4.78 -9.65
N ASN A 379 0.17 -4.97 -8.34
CA ASN A 379 -1.01 -4.85 -7.47
C ASN A 379 -1.24 -3.39 -7.05
N TYR A 380 -2.18 -2.73 -7.72
CA TYR A 380 -2.56 -1.32 -7.54
C TYR A 380 -2.95 -0.89 -6.10
N ARG A 381 -3.05 -1.82 -5.13
CA ARG A 381 -3.36 -1.53 -3.71
C ARG A 381 -2.19 -1.65 -2.74
N ASN A 382 -1.11 -2.36 -3.10
CA ASN A 382 0.02 -2.57 -2.20
C ASN A 382 1.40 -2.56 -2.90
N GLY A 383 1.42 -2.22 -4.19
CA GLY A 383 2.63 -2.07 -5.00
C GLY A 383 3.38 -3.36 -5.31
N ILE A 384 2.95 -4.53 -4.84
CA ILE A 384 3.66 -5.78 -5.13
C ILE A 384 3.66 -6.05 -6.65
N ILE A 385 4.84 -6.28 -7.21
CA ILE A 385 5.02 -6.74 -8.60
C ILE A 385 5.28 -8.25 -8.58
N SER A 386 4.54 -8.99 -9.41
CA SER A 386 4.59 -10.47 -9.45
C SER A 386 4.11 -11.03 -10.78
N GLY A 387 4.40 -12.31 -11.02
CA GLY A 387 3.96 -13.06 -12.20
C GLY A 387 5.12 -13.73 -12.93
N THR A 388 4.91 -14.05 -14.21
CA THR A 388 5.88 -14.72 -15.07
C THR A 388 6.09 -13.90 -16.34
N ALA A 389 7.33 -13.63 -16.73
CA ALA A 389 7.60 -12.87 -17.97
C ALA A 389 7.51 -13.80 -19.19
N LEU A 390 6.67 -13.45 -20.17
CA LEU A 390 6.34 -14.32 -21.32
C LEU A 390 7.03 -13.93 -22.64
N ILE A 391 7.71 -12.79 -22.70
CA ILE A 391 8.30 -12.21 -23.92
C ILE A 391 9.65 -11.58 -23.55
N LEU A 392 10.68 -11.81 -24.38
CA LEU A 392 11.99 -11.17 -24.29
C LEU A 392 11.88 -9.63 -24.32
N GLN A 393 12.71 -8.94 -23.55
CA GLN A 393 12.73 -7.49 -23.49
C GLN A 393 14.11 -6.94 -23.09
N GLU A 394 14.60 -6.00 -23.90
CA GLU A 394 15.75 -5.15 -23.54
C GLU A 394 15.53 -4.39 -22.22
N PRO A 395 16.59 -3.99 -21.48
CA PRO A 395 16.47 -3.26 -20.22
C PRO A 395 15.64 -1.98 -20.34
N LEU A 396 14.42 -1.99 -19.79
CA LEU A 396 13.47 -0.87 -19.85
C LEU A 396 13.26 -0.27 -18.45
N ASN A 397 13.19 1.07 -18.39
CA ASN A 397 12.95 1.81 -17.17
C ASN A 397 11.44 1.96 -16.93
N TYR A 398 10.99 1.64 -15.73
CA TYR A 398 9.60 1.80 -15.28
C TYR A 398 9.56 2.81 -14.15
N GLN A 399 8.71 3.83 -14.27
CA GLN A 399 8.39 4.73 -13.17
C GLN A 399 7.16 4.21 -12.43
N ILE A 400 7.26 4.16 -11.10
CA ILE A 400 6.20 3.71 -10.20
C ILE A 400 5.84 4.88 -9.29
N TRP A 401 4.54 5.07 -9.07
CA TRP A 401 4.01 6.07 -8.14
C TRP A 401 3.19 5.40 -7.05
N ALA A 402 3.23 5.97 -5.85
CA ALA A 402 2.32 5.62 -4.76
C ALA A 402 1.69 6.89 -4.21
N ASN A 403 0.36 6.90 -4.08
CA ASN A 403 -0.43 8.09 -3.80
C ASN A 403 -1.31 7.88 -2.55
N ASN A 404 -1.58 8.95 -1.81
CA ASN A 404 -2.62 9.01 -0.78
C ASN A 404 -3.21 10.44 -0.69
N SER A 405 -4.02 10.72 0.34
CA SER A 405 -4.59 12.05 0.59
C SER A 405 -3.56 13.18 0.83
N GLY A 406 -2.35 12.87 1.33
CA GLY A 406 -1.28 13.83 1.58
C GLY A 406 -0.42 14.16 0.36
N GLY A 407 -0.41 13.30 -0.66
CA GLY A 407 0.34 13.53 -1.89
C GLY A 407 0.79 12.23 -2.56
N TYR A 408 1.95 12.29 -3.23
CA TYR A 408 2.53 11.15 -3.92
C TYR A 408 4.05 11.15 -3.84
N ALA A 409 4.64 9.96 -3.89
CA ALA A 409 6.05 9.77 -4.18
C ALA A 409 6.23 8.89 -5.42
N THR A 410 7.43 8.92 -6.00
CA THR A 410 7.78 8.15 -7.19
C THR A 410 9.12 7.44 -7.01
N THR A 411 9.27 6.29 -7.64
CA THR A 411 10.53 5.56 -7.73
C THR A 411 10.69 4.96 -9.13
N GLN A 412 11.85 4.37 -9.42
CA GLN A 412 12.14 3.73 -10.69
C GLN A 412 12.75 2.35 -10.49
N ILE A 413 12.36 1.42 -11.37
CA ILE A 413 13.01 0.11 -11.51
C ILE A 413 13.39 -0.11 -12.98
N VAL A 414 14.38 -0.97 -13.22
CA VAL A 414 14.75 -1.44 -14.56
C VAL A 414 14.38 -2.91 -14.67
N ILE A 415 13.75 -3.32 -15.78
CA ILE A 415 13.45 -4.74 -16.06
C ILE A 415 13.98 -5.10 -17.45
N SER A 416 14.84 -6.11 -17.51
CA SER A 416 15.13 -6.90 -18.72
C SER A 416 14.49 -8.28 -18.61
N VAL A 417 14.21 -8.90 -19.75
CA VAL A 417 13.73 -10.28 -19.85
C VAL A 417 14.55 -11.02 -20.91
N VAL A 418 15.29 -12.04 -20.50
CA VAL A 418 16.23 -12.82 -21.32
C VAL A 418 15.84 -14.31 -21.34
N SER A 419 16.38 -15.09 -22.29
CA SER A 419 16.29 -16.54 -22.22
C SER A 419 17.07 -17.08 -21.02
N LEU A 420 16.75 -18.30 -20.57
CA LEU A 420 17.70 -19.04 -19.72
C LEU A 420 18.99 -19.34 -20.53
N PRO A 421 20.19 -19.30 -19.91
CA PRO A 421 21.43 -19.70 -20.59
C PRO A 421 21.35 -21.14 -21.10
N PRO A 422 21.93 -21.49 -22.26
CA PRO A 422 21.90 -22.86 -22.75
C PRO A 422 22.67 -23.82 -21.82
N ASN A 423 22.10 -24.99 -21.56
CA ASN A 423 22.62 -25.95 -20.56
C ASN A 423 22.52 -27.43 -20.96
N GLU A 424 21.71 -27.77 -21.97
CA GLU A 424 21.37 -29.15 -22.36
C GLU A 424 21.56 -29.36 -23.87
N ILE A 425 22.77 -29.03 -24.35
CA ILE A 425 23.26 -29.35 -25.70
C ILE A 425 24.19 -30.57 -25.68
N SER A 426 24.19 -31.39 -26.74
CA SER A 426 25.12 -32.51 -26.90
C SER A 426 25.23 -33.01 -28.35
N TRP A 427 26.32 -33.70 -28.68
CA TRP A 427 26.48 -34.54 -29.87
C TRP A 427 26.52 -36.03 -29.44
N PRO A 428 26.40 -36.99 -30.38
CA PRO A 428 26.42 -38.43 -30.03
C PRO A 428 27.67 -38.89 -29.29
N GLU A 429 28.82 -38.30 -29.63
CA GLU A 429 30.16 -38.69 -29.17
C GLU A 429 31.02 -37.43 -28.94
N SER A 430 32.23 -37.59 -28.39
CA SER A 430 33.15 -36.49 -28.10
C SER A 430 34.38 -36.45 -29.04
N GLN A 431 34.56 -37.47 -29.87
CA GLN A 431 35.70 -37.64 -30.77
C GLN A 431 35.21 -38.22 -32.10
N TYR A 432 35.69 -37.71 -33.24
CA TYR A 432 35.23 -38.11 -34.57
C TYR A 432 36.40 -38.32 -35.53
N ALA A 433 36.66 -39.58 -35.88
CA ALA A 433 37.49 -40.00 -37.00
C ALA A 433 36.63 -39.98 -38.27
N LEU A 434 37.00 -39.19 -39.29
CA LEU A 434 36.18 -38.97 -40.50
C LEU A 434 36.95 -39.31 -41.79
N LYS A 435 36.31 -40.02 -42.71
CA LYS A 435 36.90 -40.44 -44.00
C LYS A 435 36.89 -39.27 -45.00
N SER A 436 38.07 -38.88 -45.49
CA SER A 436 38.24 -37.87 -46.53
C SER A 436 37.39 -38.19 -47.78
N ASN A 437 36.74 -37.19 -48.35
CA ASN A 437 35.82 -37.21 -49.49
C ASN A 437 34.48 -37.98 -49.28
N HIS A 438 34.15 -38.42 -48.07
CA HIS A 438 32.82 -38.98 -47.75
C HIS A 438 31.88 -37.93 -47.13
N SER A 439 30.56 -38.13 -47.25
CA SER A 439 29.57 -37.23 -46.66
C SER A 439 29.40 -37.50 -45.17
N VAL A 440 29.45 -36.43 -44.36
CA VAL A 440 29.36 -36.47 -42.90
C VAL A 440 28.16 -35.67 -42.41
N LEU A 441 27.46 -36.18 -41.39
CA LEU A 441 26.48 -35.45 -40.60
C LEU A 441 26.62 -35.84 -39.12
N ILE A 442 27.04 -34.90 -38.28
CA ILE A 442 27.12 -35.03 -36.83
C ILE A 442 25.96 -34.23 -36.22
N PRO A 443 24.84 -34.88 -35.84
CA PRO A 443 23.64 -34.18 -35.40
C PRO A 443 23.82 -33.60 -33.99
N ALA A 444 23.50 -32.32 -33.80
CA ALA A 444 23.36 -31.74 -32.47
C ALA A 444 21.97 -32.03 -31.88
N THR A 445 21.95 -32.29 -30.58
CA THR A 445 20.74 -32.32 -29.75
C THR A 445 20.72 -31.09 -28.86
N ASN A 446 19.57 -30.42 -28.76
CA ASN A 446 19.30 -29.41 -27.74
C ASN A 446 17.96 -29.71 -27.07
N ASN A 447 17.97 -30.02 -25.78
CA ASN A 447 16.77 -30.19 -24.96
C ASN A 447 16.47 -28.97 -24.07
N GLY A 448 17.39 -28.00 -24.04
CA GLY A 448 17.33 -26.81 -23.19
C GLY A 448 16.63 -25.62 -23.87
N PRO A 449 16.99 -24.39 -23.46
CA PRO A 449 16.49 -23.14 -24.05
C PRO A 449 16.75 -23.03 -25.56
N LEU A 450 16.00 -22.15 -26.23
CA LEU A 450 16.28 -21.79 -27.63
C LEU A 450 17.66 -21.15 -27.76
N ILE A 451 18.34 -21.45 -28.87
CA ILE A 451 19.66 -20.91 -29.23
C ILE A 451 19.44 -19.83 -30.30
N ASP A 452 20.12 -18.69 -30.16
CA ASP A 452 20.04 -17.57 -31.11
C ASP A 452 21.17 -17.62 -32.16
N SER A 453 22.36 -18.16 -31.81
CA SER A 453 23.43 -18.48 -32.78
C SER A 453 24.35 -19.62 -32.31
N TRP A 454 25.02 -20.26 -33.28
CA TRP A 454 26.07 -21.25 -33.06
C TRP A 454 27.39 -20.77 -33.66
N GLU A 455 28.50 -21.00 -32.96
CA GLU A 455 29.85 -20.60 -33.37
C GLU A 455 30.83 -21.75 -33.08
N VAL A 456 31.94 -21.83 -33.81
CA VAL A 456 32.97 -22.89 -33.62
C VAL A 456 34.37 -22.30 -33.75
N TYR A 457 35.29 -22.75 -32.89
CA TYR A 457 36.70 -22.35 -32.93
C TYR A 457 37.62 -23.54 -32.56
N PRO A 458 38.71 -23.80 -33.31
CA PRO A 458 39.12 -23.14 -34.57
C PRO A 458 38.15 -23.41 -35.73
N GLU A 459 38.43 -22.86 -36.92
CA GLU A 459 37.63 -23.15 -38.13
C GLU A 459 37.68 -24.65 -38.44
N LEU A 460 36.52 -25.24 -38.75
CA LEU A 460 36.37 -26.68 -39.04
C LEU A 460 37.19 -27.11 -40.27
N PRO A 461 37.56 -28.40 -40.40
CA PRO A 461 38.29 -28.93 -41.55
C PRO A 461 37.64 -28.59 -42.89
N SER A 462 38.47 -28.34 -43.92
CA SER A 462 38.03 -27.92 -45.25
C SER A 462 36.92 -28.83 -45.79
N GLY A 463 35.72 -28.28 -45.96
CA GLY A 463 34.54 -28.98 -46.47
C GLY A 463 33.48 -29.36 -45.42
N LEU A 464 33.74 -29.14 -44.13
CA LEU A 464 32.74 -29.22 -43.05
C LEU A 464 32.22 -27.83 -42.65
N LEU A 465 30.96 -27.75 -42.24
CA LEU A 465 30.29 -26.53 -41.79
C LEU A 465 29.41 -26.84 -40.57
N ILE A 466 29.24 -25.86 -39.67
CA ILE A 466 28.23 -25.90 -38.61
C ILE A 466 26.93 -25.22 -39.09
N LEU A 467 25.78 -25.83 -38.78
CA LEU A 467 24.45 -25.35 -39.15
C LEU A 467 23.81 -24.49 -38.04
N ASP A 468 22.75 -23.76 -38.40
CA ASP A 468 21.90 -22.98 -37.47
C ASP A 468 21.29 -23.81 -36.32
N ASN A 469 21.33 -25.14 -36.38
CA ASN A 469 20.88 -26.05 -35.33
C ASN A 469 22.02 -26.69 -34.50
N GLY A 470 23.28 -26.31 -34.73
CA GLY A 470 24.48 -26.83 -34.06
C GLY A 470 25.05 -28.13 -34.65
N SER A 471 24.37 -28.75 -35.61
CA SER A 471 24.87 -29.96 -36.28
C SER A 471 26.02 -29.59 -37.22
N ILE A 472 26.99 -30.48 -37.38
CA ILE A 472 28.06 -30.34 -38.37
C ILE A 472 27.71 -31.20 -39.58
N GLU A 473 27.77 -30.64 -40.79
CA GLU A 473 27.61 -31.40 -42.04
C GLU A 473 28.67 -31.03 -43.07
N GLY A 474 28.88 -31.90 -44.06
CA GLY A 474 29.67 -31.58 -45.24
C GLY A 474 30.42 -32.77 -45.83
N ILE A 475 31.47 -32.47 -46.60
CA ILE A 475 32.38 -33.44 -47.22
C ILE A 475 33.82 -32.95 -46.98
N PRO A 476 34.52 -33.43 -45.93
CA PRO A 476 35.89 -33.04 -45.66
C PRO A 476 36.80 -33.50 -46.81
N ASN A 477 37.71 -32.64 -47.28
CA ASN A 477 38.48 -32.88 -48.51
C ASN A 477 40.02 -32.79 -48.35
N SER A 478 40.51 -32.81 -47.11
CA SER A 478 41.93 -32.78 -46.79
C SER A 478 42.21 -33.47 -45.46
N ARG A 479 43.25 -34.30 -45.39
CA ARG A 479 43.76 -34.92 -44.15
C ARG A 479 44.01 -33.85 -43.07
N THR A 480 43.62 -34.13 -41.83
CA THR A 480 44.02 -33.36 -40.64
C THR A 480 44.38 -34.29 -39.50
N ASP A 481 45.36 -33.92 -38.71
CA ASP A 481 45.60 -34.54 -37.41
C ASP A 481 44.45 -34.24 -36.43
N TRP A 482 44.45 -34.90 -35.28
CA TRP A 482 43.44 -34.74 -34.24
C TRP A 482 43.49 -33.33 -33.60
N GLN A 483 42.42 -32.56 -33.81
CA GLN A 483 42.27 -31.20 -33.29
C GLN A 483 41.01 -31.10 -32.40
N GLU A 484 41.12 -30.34 -31.31
CA GLU A 484 39.98 -29.98 -30.46
C GLU A 484 39.26 -28.74 -31.00
N TYR A 485 37.94 -28.79 -31.00
CA TYR A 485 37.04 -27.72 -31.44
C TYR A 485 36.05 -27.38 -30.34
N THR A 486 36.05 -26.13 -29.87
CA THR A 486 35.00 -25.63 -28.97
C THR A 486 33.84 -25.10 -29.81
N ILE A 487 32.67 -25.71 -29.66
CA ILE A 487 31.42 -25.25 -30.24
C ILE A 487 30.63 -24.49 -29.17
N TRP A 488 30.24 -23.26 -29.51
CA TRP A 488 29.47 -22.36 -28.65
C TRP A 488 28.02 -22.30 -29.10
N ALA A 489 27.10 -22.51 -28.16
CA ALA A 489 25.69 -22.20 -28.32
C ALA A 489 25.36 -20.92 -27.53
N ASN A 490 24.90 -19.89 -28.24
CA ASN A 490 24.69 -18.54 -27.71
C ASN A 490 23.20 -18.18 -27.71
N ASN A 491 22.71 -17.56 -26.64
CA ASN A 491 21.40 -16.90 -26.62
C ASN A 491 21.40 -15.63 -25.74
N THR A 492 20.28 -14.89 -25.73
CA THR A 492 20.10 -13.67 -24.92
C THR A 492 20.40 -13.81 -23.41
N GLY A 493 20.39 -15.02 -22.85
CA GLY A 493 20.75 -15.30 -21.45
C GLY A 493 22.23 -15.61 -21.21
N GLY A 494 22.99 -15.98 -22.25
CA GLY A 494 24.39 -16.34 -22.14
C GLY A 494 24.85 -17.35 -23.18
N ALA A 495 26.00 -17.96 -22.93
CA ALA A 495 26.67 -18.89 -23.83
C ALA A 495 27.16 -20.13 -23.09
N VAL A 496 27.18 -21.27 -23.77
CA VAL A 496 27.86 -22.49 -23.33
C VAL A 496 28.77 -22.99 -24.44
N GLY A 497 30.01 -23.32 -24.08
CA GLY A 497 30.99 -23.95 -24.96
C GLY A 497 31.17 -25.41 -24.58
N LEU A 498 31.14 -26.31 -25.57
CA LEU A 498 31.51 -27.72 -25.42
C LEU A 498 32.60 -28.09 -26.43
N ASN A 499 33.50 -28.97 -26.02
CA ASN A 499 34.59 -29.44 -26.87
C ASN A 499 34.22 -30.77 -27.53
N ILE A 500 34.54 -30.89 -28.82
CA ILE A 500 34.65 -32.16 -29.53
C ILE A 500 36.01 -32.24 -30.24
N TRP A 501 36.51 -33.45 -30.45
CA TRP A 501 37.73 -33.70 -31.21
C TRP A 501 37.38 -34.22 -32.60
N ILE A 502 38.08 -33.76 -33.64
CA ILE A 502 37.90 -34.24 -35.02
C ILE A 502 39.27 -34.48 -35.66
N ALA A 503 39.40 -35.59 -36.39
CA ALA A 503 40.46 -35.83 -37.37
C ALA A 503 39.86 -36.23 -38.72
N ILE A 504 40.50 -35.82 -39.81
CA ILE A 504 40.17 -36.28 -41.16
C ILE A 504 41.25 -37.26 -41.61
N HIS A 505 40.92 -38.55 -41.69
CA HIS A 505 41.81 -39.55 -42.25
C HIS A 505 41.69 -39.59 -43.77
N ASP A 506 42.83 -39.50 -44.46
CA ASP A 506 42.93 -39.71 -45.90
C ASP A 506 43.99 -40.77 -46.13
N LEU A 507 43.58 -42.04 -46.04
CA LEU A 507 44.48 -43.19 -46.16
C LEU A 507 45.23 -43.19 -47.50
N ARG A 508 44.67 -42.52 -48.53
CA ARG A 508 45.34 -42.36 -49.82
C ARG A 508 46.44 -41.31 -49.76
N ALA A 509 46.24 -40.20 -49.05
CA ALA A 509 47.32 -39.25 -48.75
C ALA A 509 48.42 -39.90 -47.91
N ASP A 510 48.06 -40.70 -46.90
CA ASP A 510 49.01 -41.44 -46.05
C ASP A 510 49.87 -42.41 -46.87
N GLN A 511 49.26 -43.23 -47.74
CA GLN A 511 50.00 -44.08 -48.69
C GLN A 511 50.94 -43.27 -49.61
N ASN A 512 50.49 -42.14 -50.15
CA ASN A 512 51.31 -41.31 -51.04
C ASN A 512 52.51 -40.67 -50.33
N GLU A 513 52.41 -40.40 -49.03
CA GLU A 513 53.50 -39.88 -48.20
C GLU A 513 54.52 -40.98 -47.86
N LEU A 514 54.04 -42.10 -47.33
CA LEU A 514 54.86 -43.24 -46.93
C LEU A 514 55.64 -43.85 -48.11
N LEU A 515 54.99 -43.99 -49.27
CA LEU A 515 55.55 -44.64 -50.47
C LEU A 515 56.26 -43.69 -51.44
N ARG A 516 56.35 -42.39 -51.14
CA ARG A 516 56.91 -41.37 -52.06
C ARG A 516 58.32 -41.71 -52.54
N ASP A 517 58.60 -41.60 -53.83
CA ASP A 517 59.95 -41.79 -54.39
C ASP A 517 60.58 -43.20 -54.12
N ILE A 518 59.78 -44.25 -53.95
CA ILE A 518 60.21 -45.66 -53.80
C ILE A 518 59.59 -46.53 -54.90
N GLU A 519 60.33 -47.56 -55.35
CA GLU A 519 59.87 -48.55 -56.34
C GLU A 519 59.82 -49.96 -55.71
N ASP A 520 60.97 -50.65 -55.53
CA ASP A 520 61.07 -52.00 -54.95
C ASP A 520 62.15 -52.10 -53.85
N ALA A 521 62.09 -53.14 -53.00
CA ALA A 521 63.12 -53.52 -52.04
C ALA A 521 63.30 -55.06 -51.94
N ASP A 522 64.50 -55.51 -51.54
CA ASP A 522 64.76 -56.89 -51.08
C ASP A 522 65.40 -56.83 -49.69
N TRP A 523 64.70 -57.33 -48.68
CA TRP A 523 65.14 -57.33 -47.28
C TRP A 523 65.45 -58.75 -46.74
N GLY A 524 65.41 -59.77 -47.59
CA GLY A 524 65.63 -61.17 -47.21
C GLY A 524 64.62 -61.75 -46.21
N GLY A 525 64.90 -62.96 -45.73
CA GLY A 525 64.01 -63.70 -44.80
C GLY A 525 62.74 -64.24 -45.47
N TRP A 526 61.77 -64.67 -44.65
CA TRP A 526 60.43 -65.10 -45.09
C TRP A 526 59.38 -64.46 -44.19
N SER A 527 58.51 -63.64 -44.77
CA SER A 527 57.53 -62.85 -44.04
C SER A 527 56.26 -63.63 -43.71
N SER A 528 55.45 -63.12 -42.79
CA SER A 528 54.00 -63.32 -42.80
C SER A 528 53.32 -62.21 -43.59
N LEU A 529 52.12 -62.45 -44.11
CA LEU A 529 51.27 -61.35 -44.59
C LEU A 529 50.82 -60.48 -43.40
N ILE A 530 50.80 -59.16 -43.59
CA ILE A 530 50.26 -58.20 -42.60
C ILE A 530 48.95 -57.66 -43.17
N LEU A 531 47.84 -58.24 -42.73
CA LEU A 531 46.51 -57.96 -43.26
C LEU A 531 45.94 -56.69 -42.62
N PRO A 532 45.57 -55.66 -43.41
CA PRO A 532 44.90 -54.46 -42.92
C PRO A 532 43.40 -54.76 -42.74
N ILE A 533 43.03 -55.26 -41.56
CA ILE A 533 41.69 -55.76 -41.25
C ILE A 533 40.74 -54.72 -40.63
N GLY A 534 41.26 -53.57 -40.17
CA GLY A 534 40.47 -52.48 -39.56
C GLY A 534 40.04 -51.40 -40.55
N GLU A 535 39.05 -50.57 -40.16
CA GLU A 535 38.48 -49.50 -41.02
C GLU A 535 39.55 -48.52 -41.51
N TRP A 536 40.40 -48.04 -40.59
CA TRP A 536 41.44 -47.03 -40.84
C TRP A 536 42.79 -47.62 -41.25
N SER A 537 42.80 -48.91 -41.64
CA SER A 537 44.00 -49.65 -42.02
C SER A 537 44.18 -49.79 -43.55
N PHE A 538 45.42 -49.84 -43.99
CA PHE A 538 45.76 -49.84 -45.41
C PHE A 538 47.09 -50.54 -45.73
N PRO A 539 47.20 -51.15 -46.92
CA PRO A 539 48.42 -51.82 -47.39
C PRO A 539 49.49 -50.81 -47.82
N LEU A 540 50.75 -51.20 -47.70
CA LEU A 540 51.92 -50.42 -48.14
C LEU A 540 52.84 -51.23 -49.08
N GLY A 541 53.35 -52.36 -48.61
CA GLY A 541 54.29 -53.22 -49.34
C GLY A 541 53.66 -54.56 -49.73
N ARG A 542 53.84 -54.97 -50.99
CA ARG A 542 53.31 -56.21 -51.57
C ARG A 542 54.46 -57.11 -52.04
N ASP A 543 54.40 -58.41 -51.77
CA ASP A 543 55.46 -59.34 -52.16
C ASP A 543 55.46 -59.66 -53.68
N SER A 544 56.40 -60.49 -54.16
CA SER A 544 56.46 -60.91 -55.57
C SER A 544 55.27 -61.76 -56.06
N ASN A 545 54.44 -62.28 -55.16
CA ASN A 545 53.14 -62.89 -55.47
C ASN A 545 51.99 -61.89 -55.25
N ASP A 546 52.30 -60.61 -55.04
CA ASP A 546 51.39 -59.49 -54.81
C ASP A 546 50.56 -59.61 -53.51
N ASN A 547 51.11 -60.27 -52.49
CA ASN A 547 50.49 -60.38 -51.16
C ASN A 547 50.91 -59.23 -50.25
N THR A 548 50.00 -58.64 -49.46
CA THR A 548 50.34 -57.56 -48.52
C THR A 548 51.22 -58.07 -47.37
N VAL A 549 52.48 -57.61 -47.33
CA VAL A 549 53.49 -57.98 -46.32
C VAL A 549 53.98 -56.80 -45.47
N VAL A 550 53.53 -55.57 -45.80
CA VAL A 550 53.65 -54.39 -44.93
C VAL A 550 52.35 -53.58 -45.02
N SER A 551 51.81 -53.17 -43.88
CA SER A 551 50.57 -52.37 -43.77
C SER A 551 50.69 -51.33 -42.66
N ALA A 552 49.81 -50.32 -42.66
CA ALA A 552 49.69 -49.33 -41.60
C ALA A 552 48.22 -49.07 -41.22
N SER A 553 47.99 -48.38 -40.11
CA SER A 553 46.67 -48.08 -39.57
C SER A 553 46.68 -46.82 -38.71
N HIS A 554 45.57 -46.08 -38.67
CA HIS A 554 45.31 -45.11 -37.59
C HIS A 554 44.56 -45.85 -36.46
N VAL A 555 44.96 -45.63 -35.21
CA VAL A 555 44.47 -46.38 -34.04
C VAL A 555 44.02 -45.40 -32.96
N GLY A 556 42.75 -45.00 -32.99
CA GLY A 556 42.26 -43.88 -32.18
C GLY A 556 42.99 -42.59 -32.55
N ARG A 557 43.79 -42.05 -31.62
CA ARG A 557 44.65 -40.88 -31.88
C ARG A 557 46.02 -41.24 -32.44
N GLY A 558 46.52 -42.43 -32.11
CA GLY A 558 47.81 -42.96 -32.52
C GLY A 558 47.80 -43.64 -33.88
N LYS A 559 48.92 -44.29 -34.20
CA LYS A 559 49.17 -44.92 -35.51
C LYS A 559 50.02 -46.17 -35.38
N MET A 560 49.81 -47.13 -36.27
CA MET A 560 50.60 -48.36 -36.33
C MET A 560 51.20 -48.61 -37.72
N VAL A 561 52.42 -49.16 -37.78
CA VAL A 561 52.99 -49.80 -38.97
C VAL A 561 53.42 -51.23 -38.65
N GLY A 562 52.97 -52.20 -39.44
CA GLY A 562 53.26 -53.62 -39.26
C GLY A 562 54.08 -54.19 -40.43
N TYR A 563 55.19 -54.85 -40.10
CA TYR A 563 56.11 -55.51 -41.04
C TYR A 563 56.02 -57.04 -40.91
N GLY A 564 55.99 -57.75 -42.03
CA GLY A 564 55.91 -59.20 -42.09
C GLY A 564 57.08 -59.97 -41.46
N HIS A 565 58.15 -59.30 -41.02
CA HIS A 565 59.34 -59.89 -40.41
C HIS A 565 60.02 -58.84 -39.50
N GLU A 566 60.50 -59.24 -38.33
CA GLU A 566 61.15 -58.38 -37.34
C GLU A 566 62.43 -57.75 -37.90
N SER A 567 63.20 -58.51 -38.68
CA SER A 567 64.41 -58.03 -39.34
C SER A 567 64.20 -56.92 -40.38
N TRP A 568 62.95 -56.60 -40.76
CA TRP A 568 62.62 -55.57 -41.74
C TRP A 568 62.43 -54.17 -41.14
N VAL A 569 62.18 -54.07 -39.82
CA VAL A 569 61.95 -52.79 -39.13
C VAL A 569 63.21 -51.92 -39.18
N MET A 570 64.36 -52.51 -38.84
CA MET A 570 65.68 -51.87 -38.75
C MET A 570 66.47 -51.81 -40.08
N GLN A 571 65.81 -51.87 -41.23
CA GLN A 571 66.50 -51.77 -42.53
C GLN A 571 66.85 -50.30 -42.82
N ASP A 572 68.09 -50.03 -43.24
CA ASP A 572 68.52 -48.72 -43.76
C ASP A 572 67.87 -48.48 -45.13
N HIS A 573 66.66 -47.92 -45.10
CA HIS A 573 65.83 -47.66 -46.28
C HIS A 573 64.94 -46.45 -46.02
N ASP A 574 64.73 -45.59 -47.02
CA ASP A 574 63.93 -44.37 -46.81
C ASP A 574 62.45 -44.65 -46.47
N PHE A 575 61.96 -45.88 -46.64
CA PHE A 575 60.64 -46.30 -46.16
C PHE A 575 60.57 -46.43 -44.63
N THR A 576 61.54 -47.09 -43.98
CA THR A 576 61.48 -47.39 -42.54
C THR A 576 61.52 -46.11 -41.73
N MET A 577 62.38 -45.18 -42.13
CA MET A 577 62.47 -43.85 -41.50
C MET A 577 61.23 -42.99 -41.75
N ARG A 578 60.52 -43.16 -42.88
CA ARG A 578 59.21 -42.52 -43.10
C ARG A 578 58.07 -43.16 -42.34
N ALA A 579 58.12 -44.48 -42.11
CA ALA A 579 57.19 -45.16 -41.20
C ALA A 579 57.36 -44.63 -39.77
N VAL A 580 58.60 -44.42 -39.32
CA VAL A 580 58.93 -43.71 -38.06
C VAL A 580 58.37 -42.29 -38.07
N GLU A 581 58.73 -41.44 -39.03
CA GLU A 581 58.28 -40.04 -39.09
C GLU A 581 56.73 -39.91 -39.14
N TRP A 582 56.03 -40.84 -39.80
CA TRP A 582 54.56 -40.83 -39.92
C TRP A 582 53.85 -41.37 -38.68
N ALA A 583 54.33 -42.46 -38.08
CA ALA A 583 53.70 -43.11 -36.93
C ALA A 583 54.10 -42.48 -35.59
N CYS A 584 55.38 -42.16 -35.41
CA CYS A 584 55.94 -41.57 -34.20
C CYS A 584 55.87 -40.04 -34.19
N GLY A 585 55.83 -39.40 -35.36
CA GLY A 585 56.00 -37.95 -35.51
C GLY A 585 57.46 -37.50 -35.61
N GLN A 586 57.67 -36.21 -35.93
CA GLN A 586 59.01 -35.64 -36.14
C GLN A 586 59.68 -35.25 -34.81
N SER A 587 60.96 -35.61 -34.63
CA SER A 587 61.72 -35.39 -33.36
C SER A 587 61.11 -36.08 -32.13
N ALA A 588 60.42 -37.20 -32.35
CA ALA A 588 59.74 -37.98 -31.32
C ALA A 588 60.68 -38.70 -30.34
N ASN A 589 60.18 -38.98 -29.15
CA ASN A 589 60.77 -39.90 -28.18
C ASN A 589 60.40 -41.35 -28.56
N ILE A 590 61.39 -42.16 -28.94
CA ILE A 590 61.18 -43.54 -29.40
C ILE A 590 61.69 -44.54 -28.36
N GLY A 591 60.80 -45.43 -27.91
CA GLY A 591 61.16 -46.58 -27.08
C GLY A 591 61.45 -47.82 -27.92
N LEU A 592 62.60 -48.45 -27.70
CA LEU A 592 62.94 -49.76 -28.26
C LEU A 592 62.65 -50.83 -27.20
N ALA A 593 61.74 -51.76 -27.52
CA ALA A 593 61.19 -52.69 -26.55
C ALA A 593 62.21 -53.69 -25.99
N TYR A 594 62.12 -53.96 -24.69
CA TYR A 594 63.03 -54.86 -23.98
C TYR A 594 63.02 -56.28 -24.55
N GLY A 595 64.15 -56.67 -25.14
CA GLY A 595 64.40 -58.02 -25.65
C GLY A 595 64.03 -58.22 -27.13
N ALA A 596 63.31 -57.28 -27.76
CA ALA A 596 62.88 -57.37 -29.16
C ALA A 596 64.02 -57.24 -30.20
N GLY A 597 65.24 -56.95 -29.75
CA GLY A 597 66.46 -57.01 -30.58
C GLY A 597 66.79 -55.76 -31.40
N PHE A 598 66.05 -54.66 -31.23
CA PHE A 598 66.23 -53.42 -31.99
C PHE A 598 67.30 -52.46 -31.44
N ASP A 599 67.97 -52.77 -30.33
CA ASP A 599 68.93 -51.86 -29.66
C ASP A 599 70.02 -51.30 -30.61
N ASP A 600 70.45 -52.07 -31.62
CA ASP A 600 71.44 -51.64 -32.62
C ASP A 600 70.95 -50.47 -33.53
N TRP A 601 69.66 -50.13 -33.51
CA TRP A 601 69.04 -49.04 -34.29
C TRP A 601 69.13 -47.66 -33.59
N GLU A 602 69.70 -47.60 -32.38
CA GLU A 602 69.81 -46.38 -31.56
C GLU A 602 70.48 -45.20 -32.27
N ASP A 603 71.63 -45.45 -32.93
CA ASP A 603 72.44 -44.41 -33.56
C ASP A 603 71.75 -43.83 -34.82
N ASP A 604 71.07 -44.66 -35.63
CA ASP A 604 70.39 -44.23 -36.86
C ASP A 604 69.20 -43.30 -36.57
N LEU A 605 68.36 -43.67 -35.59
CA LEU A 605 67.24 -42.85 -35.13
C LEU A 605 67.73 -41.53 -34.53
N LYS A 606 68.88 -41.54 -33.84
CA LYS A 606 69.52 -40.31 -33.31
C LYS A 606 70.12 -39.43 -34.40
N GLU A 607 70.68 -39.98 -35.47
CA GLU A 607 71.12 -39.18 -36.64
C GLU A 607 69.92 -38.56 -37.38
N ARG A 608 68.76 -39.23 -37.39
CA ARG A 608 67.48 -38.66 -37.87
C ARG A 608 66.87 -37.60 -36.94
N GLY A 609 67.35 -37.49 -35.69
CA GLY A 609 66.97 -36.43 -34.75
C GLY A 609 65.91 -36.81 -33.72
N HIS A 610 65.71 -38.11 -33.47
CA HIS A 610 64.86 -38.64 -32.40
C HIS A 610 65.64 -38.84 -31.09
N ASP A 611 64.97 -38.68 -29.96
CA ASP A 611 65.49 -39.14 -28.66
C ASP A 611 65.08 -40.62 -28.47
N VAL A 612 66.04 -41.49 -28.13
CA VAL A 612 65.82 -42.96 -28.10
C VAL A 612 66.08 -43.54 -26.72
N PHE A 613 65.12 -44.34 -26.27
CA PHE A 613 65.07 -45.02 -24.98
C PHE A 613 65.20 -46.53 -25.22
N LEU A 614 66.21 -47.16 -24.61
CA LEU A 614 66.46 -48.60 -24.76
C LEU A 614 65.78 -49.41 -23.66
N SER A 615 65.46 -50.67 -23.96
CA SER A 615 64.90 -51.62 -22.99
C SER A 615 63.57 -51.16 -22.36
N VAL A 616 62.71 -50.53 -23.16
CA VAL A 616 61.39 -50.04 -22.75
C VAL A 616 60.42 -51.20 -22.51
N THR A 617 59.57 -51.07 -21.50
CA THR A 617 58.48 -52.01 -21.18
C THR A 617 57.11 -51.30 -21.18
N PRO A 618 55.98 -52.04 -21.15
CA PRO A 618 54.64 -51.44 -21.07
C PRO A 618 54.42 -50.52 -19.85
N ASP A 619 55.16 -50.69 -18.75
CA ASP A 619 55.14 -49.78 -17.60
C ASP A 619 55.74 -48.39 -17.93
N ASP A 620 56.57 -48.27 -18.96
CA ASP A 620 57.37 -47.08 -19.28
C ASP A 620 56.75 -46.17 -20.37
N LEU A 621 55.65 -46.57 -21.02
CA LEU A 621 55.12 -45.91 -22.23
C LEU A 621 54.77 -44.42 -22.05
N SER A 622 54.56 -43.97 -20.81
CA SER A 622 54.25 -42.56 -20.50
C SER A 622 55.42 -41.57 -20.69
N GLU A 623 56.65 -42.06 -20.93
CA GLU A 623 57.83 -41.21 -21.21
C GLU A 623 58.22 -41.17 -22.70
N ILE A 624 57.45 -41.80 -23.59
CA ILE A 624 57.72 -41.88 -25.04
C ILE A 624 56.51 -41.48 -25.90
N ASP A 625 56.78 -41.09 -27.15
CA ASP A 625 55.74 -40.82 -28.15
C ASP A 625 55.48 -42.06 -29.03
N CYS A 626 56.43 -43.01 -29.10
CA CYS A 626 56.37 -44.14 -30.03
C CYS A 626 57.11 -45.39 -29.53
N LEU A 627 56.51 -46.57 -29.68
CA LEU A 627 57.11 -47.88 -29.33
C LEU A 627 57.53 -48.65 -30.58
N VAL A 628 58.72 -49.26 -30.56
CA VAL A 628 59.20 -50.21 -31.57
C VAL A 628 59.38 -51.58 -30.90
N ASP A 629 58.63 -52.57 -31.36
CA ASP A 629 58.48 -53.89 -30.72
C ASP A 629 58.39 -55.03 -31.76
N GLU A 630 58.45 -56.29 -31.32
CA GLU A 630 58.27 -57.45 -32.20
C GLU A 630 56.87 -58.08 -32.05
N PHE A 631 56.29 -58.58 -33.14
CA PHE A 631 55.02 -59.33 -33.07
C PHE A 631 55.15 -60.68 -32.32
N TRP A 632 56.39 -61.13 -32.05
CA TRP A 632 56.72 -62.31 -31.23
C TRP A 632 57.00 -61.92 -29.75
N ASN A 633 56.47 -60.79 -29.27
CA ASN A 633 56.70 -60.32 -27.90
C ASN A 633 56.24 -61.29 -26.80
N GLY A 634 56.67 -61.00 -25.56
CA GLY A 634 56.34 -61.76 -24.36
C GLY A 634 55.09 -61.30 -23.60
N HIS A 635 54.33 -60.35 -24.16
CA HIS A 635 53.34 -59.54 -23.45
C HIS A 635 52.11 -60.33 -22.98
N ASP A 636 51.73 -60.14 -21.72
CA ASP A 636 50.49 -60.67 -21.16
C ASP A 636 49.25 -59.81 -21.51
N ASP A 637 48.06 -60.24 -21.13
CA ASP A 637 46.82 -59.56 -21.55
C ASP A 637 46.70 -58.13 -20.98
N GLY A 638 47.37 -57.84 -19.85
CA GLY A 638 47.46 -56.51 -19.27
C GLY A 638 48.48 -55.62 -20.00
N ASP A 639 49.66 -56.17 -20.31
CA ASP A 639 50.68 -55.48 -21.15
C ASP A 639 50.06 -55.01 -22.48
N ASN A 640 49.28 -55.89 -23.13
CA ASN A 640 48.58 -55.58 -24.38
C ASN A 640 47.52 -54.47 -24.19
N SER A 641 46.75 -54.48 -23.10
CA SER A 641 45.78 -53.41 -22.81
C SER A 641 46.44 -52.03 -22.61
N VAL A 642 47.66 -51.98 -22.04
CA VAL A 642 48.40 -50.72 -21.87
C VAL A 642 48.94 -50.21 -23.22
N ILE A 643 49.35 -51.10 -24.12
CA ILE A 643 49.72 -50.75 -25.50
C ILE A 643 48.50 -50.25 -26.31
N GLU A 644 47.32 -50.86 -26.11
CA GLU A 644 46.07 -50.38 -26.72
C GLU A 644 45.67 -48.98 -26.20
N GLU A 645 45.74 -48.73 -24.88
CA GLU A 645 45.47 -47.41 -24.28
C GLU A 645 46.46 -46.34 -24.78
N PHE A 646 47.76 -46.66 -24.82
CA PHE A 646 48.81 -45.80 -25.36
C PHE A 646 48.55 -45.39 -26.83
N LEU A 647 48.18 -46.35 -27.69
CA LEU A 647 47.79 -46.06 -29.06
C LEU A 647 46.54 -45.16 -29.13
N LEU A 648 45.48 -45.51 -28.40
CA LEU A 648 44.22 -44.78 -28.44
C LEU A 648 44.37 -43.31 -28.02
N ASP A 649 45.25 -43.01 -27.06
CA ASP A 649 45.54 -41.65 -26.58
C ASP A 649 46.47 -40.83 -27.50
N GLY A 650 47.31 -41.48 -28.32
CA GLY A 650 48.11 -40.78 -29.34
C GLY A 650 49.43 -41.44 -29.77
N GLY A 651 49.84 -42.52 -29.13
CA GLY A 651 51.15 -43.15 -29.36
C GLY A 651 51.33 -43.75 -30.75
N GLY A 652 52.58 -43.78 -31.22
CA GLY A 652 52.99 -44.55 -32.39
C GLY A 652 53.39 -45.98 -32.02
N LEU A 653 53.10 -46.97 -32.88
CA LEU A 653 53.57 -48.34 -32.72
C LEU A 653 54.16 -48.88 -34.03
N ILE A 654 55.39 -49.38 -33.99
CA ILE A 654 56.01 -50.08 -35.11
C ILE A 654 56.32 -51.50 -34.68
N MET A 655 55.79 -52.48 -35.41
CA MET A 655 56.01 -53.89 -35.11
C MET A 655 56.46 -54.68 -36.33
N GLY A 656 57.38 -55.63 -36.11
CA GLY A 656 57.78 -56.60 -37.11
C GLY A 656 57.78 -58.03 -36.56
N GLY A 657 57.48 -59.02 -37.41
CA GLY A 657 57.54 -60.43 -37.04
C GLY A 657 56.56 -61.31 -37.82
N HIS A 658 56.72 -62.63 -37.69
CA HIS A 658 55.97 -63.61 -38.46
C HIS A 658 55.26 -64.68 -37.61
N SER A 659 54.03 -65.03 -37.99
CA SER A 659 53.25 -66.11 -37.36
C SER A 659 53.20 -67.41 -38.17
N TRP A 660 53.64 -67.41 -39.44
CA TRP A 660 53.66 -68.63 -40.29
C TRP A 660 54.53 -69.76 -39.73
N TYR A 661 55.61 -69.44 -39.01
CA TYR A 661 56.42 -70.45 -38.33
C TYR A 661 55.83 -70.86 -36.97
N TRP A 662 55.13 -69.93 -36.31
CA TRP A 662 54.45 -70.16 -35.04
C TRP A 662 53.28 -71.16 -35.19
N SER A 663 52.51 -71.04 -36.28
CA SER A 663 51.37 -71.93 -36.60
C SER A 663 51.75 -73.39 -36.88
N TYR A 664 53.04 -73.70 -37.12
CA TYR A 664 53.50 -75.08 -37.26
C TYR A 664 53.43 -75.87 -35.93
N SER A 665 53.37 -75.18 -34.79
CA SER A 665 53.33 -75.79 -33.45
C SER A 665 52.14 -75.36 -32.60
N ASN A 666 51.36 -74.38 -33.06
CA ASN A 666 50.26 -73.76 -32.33
C ASN A 666 49.05 -73.53 -33.26
N SER A 667 47.88 -73.25 -32.71
CA SER A 667 46.62 -73.08 -33.46
C SER A 667 45.93 -71.77 -33.06
N ASP A 668 44.91 -71.36 -33.83
CA ASP A 668 44.09 -70.17 -33.52
C ASP A 668 44.95 -68.89 -33.42
N VAL A 669 45.64 -68.64 -34.53
CA VAL A 669 46.59 -67.54 -34.76
C VAL A 669 45.99 -66.14 -34.55
N PRO A 670 44.70 -65.85 -34.84
CA PRO A 670 44.11 -64.54 -34.53
C PRO A 670 44.08 -64.17 -33.05
N HIS A 671 44.10 -65.15 -32.13
CA HIS A 671 43.98 -64.91 -30.70
C HIS A 671 45.25 -65.23 -29.90
N ASN A 672 45.99 -66.26 -30.31
CA ASN A 672 47.03 -66.88 -29.49
C ASN A 672 48.46 -66.52 -29.92
N TYR A 673 48.63 -65.92 -31.12
CA TYR A 673 49.91 -65.33 -31.51
C TYR A 673 50.05 -63.96 -30.83
N PRO A 674 51.17 -63.64 -30.12
CA PRO A 674 51.23 -62.49 -29.21
C PRO A 674 50.81 -61.17 -29.84
N GLY A 675 51.44 -60.79 -30.96
CA GLY A 675 51.13 -59.56 -31.70
C GLY A 675 49.73 -59.48 -32.31
N ASN A 676 48.99 -60.59 -32.40
CA ASN A 676 47.60 -60.57 -32.88
C ASN A 676 46.58 -60.27 -31.77
N LYS A 677 46.95 -60.28 -30.48
CA LYS A 677 46.02 -59.95 -29.39
C LYS A 677 45.39 -58.57 -29.55
N ILE A 678 46.21 -57.59 -29.95
CA ILE A 678 45.80 -56.20 -30.19
C ILE A 678 45.22 -55.96 -31.61
N SER A 679 45.15 -56.99 -32.46
CA SER A 679 44.77 -56.83 -33.88
C SER A 679 43.37 -56.24 -34.11
N LYS A 680 42.47 -56.40 -33.14
CA LYS A 680 41.11 -55.82 -33.18
C LYS A 680 41.10 -54.31 -32.95
N VAL A 681 41.96 -53.80 -32.07
CA VAL A 681 42.10 -52.37 -31.82
C VAL A 681 42.98 -51.72 -32.89
N THR A 682 44.12 -52.34 -33.23
CA THR A 682 45.06 -51.78 -34.21
C THR A 682 44.59 -51.89 -35.65
N GLY A 683 43.75 -52.87 -35.97
CA GLY A 683 43.33 -53.18 -37.34
C GLY A 683 44.40 -53.88 -38.17
N LEU A 684 45.52 -54.36 -37.60
CA LEU A 684 46.56 -55.11 -38.31
C LEU A 684 46.68 -56.55 -37.77
N LEU A 685 46.71 -57.54 -38.66
CA LEU A 685 46.80 -58.96 -38.30
C LEU A 685 47.95 -59.68 -39.03
N VAL A 686 48.77 -60.41 -38.28
CA VAL A 686 49.88 -61.23 -38.79
C VAL A 686 49.37 -62.61 -39.19
N SER A 687 49.34 -62.88 -40.50
CA SER A 687 48.82 -64.11 -41.09
C SER A 687 49.74 -65.31 -40.92
N ASP A 688 49.16 -66.50 -40.74
CA ASP A 688 49.86 -67.78 -40.74
C ASP A 688 50.34 -68.22 -42.14
N THR A 689 49.92 -67.50 -43.18
CA THR A 689 50.44 -67.63 -44.53
C THR A 689 51.77 -66.88 -44.66
N TRP A 690 52.75 -67.55 -45.27
CA TRP A 690 54.07 -66.99 -45.52
C TRP A 690 54.11 -66.19 -46.84
N GLY A 691 54.90 -65.11 -46.83
CA GLY A 691 55.16 -64.23 -47.96
C GLY A 691 56.64 -64.19 -48.34
N TYR A 692 56.94 -63.43 -49.40
CA TYR A 692 58.27 -63.32 -50.00
C TYR A 692 58.97 -62.01 -49.62
N ASN A 693 60.29 -61.98 -49.82
CA ASN A 693 61.20 -60.89 -49.45
C ASN A 693 61.44 -59.84 -50.55
N ASP A 694 61.07 -60.14 -51.79
CA ASP A 694 61.00 -59.17 -52.89
C ASP A 694 59.71 -58.33 -52.71
N ILE A 695 59.83 -57.06 -52.30
CA ILE A 695 58.71 -56.19 -51.92
C ILE A 695 58.57 -55.04 -52.93
N ASN A 696 57.43 -54.97 -53.59
CA ASN A 696 56.98 -53.85 -54.42
C ASN A 696 56.27 -52.81 -53.53
N PHE A 697 56.71 -51.56 -53.64
CA PHE A 697 56.15 -50.39 -52.96
C PHE A 697 55.43 -49.43 -53.92
N GLU A 698 55.15 -49.85 -55.17
CA GLU A 698 54.25 -49.11 -56.05
C GLU A 698 52.88 -48.99 -55.37
N LEU A 699 52.44 -47.73 -55.23
CA LEU A 699 51.20 -47.29 -54.60
C LEU A 699 50.01 -48.24 -54.90
N PRO A 700 49.58 -49.09 -53.95
CA PRO A 700 48.60 -50.14 -54.20
C PRO A 700 47.27 -49.62 -54.76
N ASN A 701 46.50 -50.47 -55.44
CA ASN A 701 45.08 -50.18 -55.72
C ASN A 701 44.31 -50.04 -54.38
N SER A 702 43.32 -49.15 -54.30
CA SER A 702 42.50 -48.95 -53.10
C SER A 702 41.76 -50.21 -52.63
N LEU A 703 41.53 -51.18 -53.53
CA LEU A 703 40.89 -52.47 -53.25
C LEU A 703 41.82 -53.49 -52.56
N TYR A 704 43.11 -53.20 -52.38
CA TYR A 704 43.97 -53.96 -51.45
C TYR A 704 43.69 -53.61 -49.96
N THR A 705 42.84 -52.61 -49.68
CA THR A 705 42.20 -52.44 -48.35
C THR A 705 40.88 -53.24 -48.35
N PRO A 706 40.72 -54.25 -47.47
CA PRO A 706 39.51 -55.08 -47.37
C PRO A 706 38.20 -54.28 -47.26
N HIS A 707 38.14 -53.23 -46.46
CA HIS A 707 36.93 -52.40 -46.35
C HIS A 707 36.50 -51.79 -47.70
N ASN A 708 37.42 -51.12 -48.40
CA ASN A 708 37.12 -50.59 -49.75
C ASN A 708 36.79 -51.70 -50.77
N ALA A 709 37.34 -52.91 -50.61
CA ALA A 709 37.01 -54.06 -51.45
C ALA A 709 35.58 -54.56 -51.22
N ILE A 710 35.13 -54.57 -49.96
CA ILE A 710 33.77 -54.96 -49.58
C ILE A 710 32.78 -53.90 -50.06
N ASP A 711 33.07 -52.61 -49.83
CA ASP A 711 32.29 -51.47 -50.33
C ASP A 711 32.10 -51.55 -51.87
N ALA A 712 33.17 -51.83 -52.62
CA ALA A 712 33.12 -51.91 -54.08
C ALA A 712 32.28 -53.10 -54.59
N VAL A 713 32.36 -54.26 -53.94
CA VAL A 713 31.51 -55.43 -54.27
C VAL A 713 30.04 -55.17 -53.91
N LEU A 714 29.77 -54.44 -52.82
CA LEU A 714 28.44 -54.00 -52.42
C LEU A 714 27.84 -53.02 -53.44
N ASP A 715 28.60 -51.99 -53.83
CA ASP A 715 28.19 -51.00 -54.84
C ASP A 715 27.93 -51.63 -56.21
N ASN A 716 28.72 -52.63 -56.60
CA ASN A 716 28.46 -53.37 -57.84
C ASN A 716 27.15 -54.16 -57.82
N ARG A 717 26.80 -54.78 -56.68
CA ARG A 717 25.61 -55.63 -56.58
C ARG A 717 24.32 -54.88 -56.20
N ILE A 718 24.42 -53.72 -55.54
CA ILE A 718 23.25 -52.90 -55.15
C ILE A 718 23.07 -51.67 -56.04
N ASN A 719 24.16 -50.96 -56.36
CA ASN A 719 24.15 -49.62 -56.94
C ASN A 719 24.53 -49.57 -58.44
N ASP A 720 24.66 -50.73 -59.10
CA ASP A 720 24.91 -50.88 -60.56
C ASP A 720 26.27 -50.27 -61.00
N VAL A 721 27.29 -50.32 -60.11
CA VAL A 721 28.64 -49.79 -60.35
C VAL A 721 29.55 -50.89 -60.90
N ASP A 722 29.86 -50.88 -62.20
CA ASP A 722 30.76 -51.85 -62.83
C ASP A 722 32.16 -51.92 -62.16
N LEU A 723 32.60 -53.11 -61.75
CA LEU A 723 34.01 -53.43 -61.50
C LEU A 723 34.61 -54.08 -62.76
N SER A 724 35.87 -53.77 -63.06
CA SER A 724 36.64 -54.55 -64.05
C SER A 724 37.12 -55.89 -63.49
N ASP A 725 37.45 -56.84 -64.38
CA ASP A 725 38.00 -58.15 -64.01
C ASP A 725 39.27 -58.04 -63.14
N GLU A 726 40.07 -56.98 -63.36
CA GLU A 726 41.30 -56.68 -62.61
C GLU A 726 40.97 -56.19 -61.20
N GLU A 727 40.07 -55.22 -61.06
CA GLU A 727 39.59 -54.71 -59.77
C GLU A 727 38.92 -55.80 -58.94
N ALA A 728 38.09 -56.65 -59.58
CA ALA A 728 37.47 -57.78 -58.93
C ALA A 728 38.49 -58.83 -58.48
N SER A 729 39.55 -59.09 -59.26
CA SER A 729 40.64 -59.99 -58.86
C SER A 729 41.42 -59.47 -57.64
N ILE A 730 41.64 -58.15 -57.57
CA ILE A 730 42.29 -57.49 -56.42
C ILE A 730 41.38 -57.56 -55.19
N ALA A 731 40.10 -57.18 -55.32
CA ALA A 731 39.11 -57.24 -54.23
C ALA A 731 38.96 -58.67 -53.69
N TYR A 732 38.86 -59.67 -54.58
CA TYR A 732 38.88 -61.09 -54.24
C TYR A 732 40.07 -61.47 -53.36
N LYS A 733 41.28 -61.06 -53.75
CA LYS A 733 42.51 -61.42 -53.05
C LYS A 733 42.59 -60.79 -51.67
N SER A 734 42.28 -59.49 -51.60
CA SER A 734 42.22 -58.69 -50.37
C SER A 734 41.26 -59.32 -49.33
N ILE A 735 40.03 -59.62 -49.75
CA ILE A 735 38.99 -60.21 -48.90
C ILE A 735 39.33 -61.66 -48.51
N SER A 736 39.74 -62.49 -49.48
CA SER A 736 39.95 -63.93 -49.24
C SER A 736 41.19 -64.24 -48.40
N ALA A 737 42.23 -63.38 -48.42
CA ALA A 737 43.35 -63.49 -47.49
C ALA A 737 42.91 -63.30 -46.03
N CYS A 738 41.94 -62.42 -45.80
CA CYS A 738 41.38 -62.16 -44.47
C CYS A 738 40.36 -63.25 -44.05
N SER A 739 39.44 -63.63 -44.94
CA SER A 739 38.35 -64.58 -44.61
C SER A 739 38.82 -66.02 -44.34
N GLN A 740 40.03 -66.38 -44.79
CA GLN A 740 40.66 -67.68 -44.52
C GLN A 740 41.22 -67.82 -43.11
N ILE A 741 41.57 -66.72 -42.43
CA ILE A 741 42.22 -66.73 -41.11
C ILE A 741 41.34 -66.12 -40.01
N LEU A 742 40.52 -65.11 -40.32
CA LEU A 742 39.73 -64.40 -39.32
C LEU A 742 38.57 -65.24 -38.76
N THR A 743 38.42 -65.20 -37.44
CA THR A 743 37.27 -65.76 -36.71
C THR A 743 36.09 -64.80 -36.71
N LEU A 744 34.87 -65.32 -36.52
CA LEU A 744 33.60 -64.59 -36.70
C LEU A 744 33.33 -63.45 -35.70
N ASP A 745 34.20 -63.30 -34.69
CA ASP A 745 34.19 -62.29 -33.64
C ASP A 745 35.15 -61.12 -33.91
N PHE A 746 35.75 -61.07 -35.10
CA PHE A 746 36.26 -59.83 -35.73
C PHE A 746 35.08 -59.10 -36.40
N ILE A 747 34.22 -58.51 -35.56
CA ILE A 747 32.88 -58.05 -35.95
C ILE A 747 32.95 -57.02 -37.08
N ASP A 748 33.91 -56.10 -37.06
CA ASP A 748 33.97 -54.97 -37.99
C ASP A 748 34.30 -55.41 -39.42
N PHE A 749 35.13 -56.45 -39.58
CA PHE A 749 35.36 -57.10 -40.88
C PHE A 749 34.12 -57.93 -41.34
N TRP A 750 33.50 -58.68 -40.43
CA TRP A 750 32.42 -59.62 -40.79
C TRP A 750 31.04 -58.98 -40.91
N ALA A 751 30.77 -57.82 -40.31
CA ALA A 751 29.46 -57.18 -40.35
C ALA A 751 29.11 -56.62 -41.75
N PRO A 752 29.97 -55.85 -42.44
CA PRO A 752 29.73 -55.44 -43.83
C PRO A 752 29.58 -56.64 -44.78
N LEU A 753 30.36 -57.70 -44.58
CA LEU A 753 30.26 -58.95 -45.33
C LEU A 753 28.91 -59.66 -45.11
N ARG A 754 28.39 -59.66 -43.89
CA ARG A 754 27.05 -60.20 -43.58
C ARG A 754 25.94 -59.31 -44.18
N GLU A 755 26.11 -58.00 -44.24
CA GLU A 755 25.17 -57.10 -44.90
C GLU A 755 25.15 -57.31 -46.43
N LEU A 756 26.31 -57.46 -47.05
CA LEU A 756 26.45 -57.87 -48.46
C LEU A 756 25.65 -59.15 -48.74
N ILE A 757 25.93 -60.26 -48.06
CA ILE A 757 25.22 -61.54 -48.31
C ILE A 757 23.72 -61.47 -47.97
N ASN A 758 23.31 -60.68 -46.96
CA ASN A 758 21.89 -60.47 -46.65
C ASN A 758 21.15 -59.64 -47.71
N SER A 759 21.84 -58.73 -48.39
CA SER A 759 21.25 -57.87 -49.44
C SER A 759 21.22 -58.54 -50.81
N THR A 760 22.26 -59.28 -51.19
CA THR A 760 22.31 -60.04 -52.45
C THR A 760 21.52 -61.35 -52.39
N GLY A 761 21.43 -61.95 -51.20
CA GLY A 761 21.03 -63.35 -51.03
C GLY A 761 22.17 -64.32 -51.34
N TRP A 762 21.92 -65.60 -51.03
CA TRP A 762 22.86 -66.71 -51.25
C TRP A 762 22.85 -67.20 -52.70
N THR A 763 24.03 -67.53 -53.22
CA THR A 763 24.27 -67.92 -54.59
C THR A 763 23.87 -69.37 -54.86
N VAL A 764 22.99 -69.58 -55.84
CA VAL A 764 22.43 -70.91 -56.15
C VAL A 764 23.12 -71.51 -57.37
N ILE A 765 24.18 -72.29 -57.15
CA ILE A 765 24.83 -73.08 -58.21
C ILE A 765 23.92 -74.24 -58.63
N GLU A 766 23.61 -74.35 -59.93
CA GLU A 766 22.89 -75.52 -60.45
C GLU A 766 23.79 -76.78 -60.45
N TYR A 767 23.23 -77.91 -60.01
CA TYR A 767 23.96 -79.18 -60.01
C TYR A 767 24.14 -79.71 -61.44
N SER A 768 25.41 -79.82 -61.86
CA SER A 768 25.76 -80.47 -63.13
C SER A 768 25.28 -81.91 -63.19
N THR A 769 24.85 -82.35 -64.37
CA THR A 769 24.38 -83.72 -64.61
C THR A 769 25.38 -84.53 -65.43
N LEU A 770 25.19 -85.84 -65.53
CA LEU A 770 25.97 -86.71 -66.43
C LEU A 770 25.89 -86.32 -67.93
N TRP A 771 25.05 -85.35 -68.29
CA TRP A 771 24.80 -84.91 -69.67
C TRP A 771 24.85 -83.39 -69.85
N SER A 772 25.14 -82.61 -68.81
CA SER A 772 25.21 -81.15 -68.87
C SER A 772 26.13 -80.57 -67.77
N SER A 773 27.05 -79.69 -68.16
CA SER A 773 27.74 -78.82 -67.20
C SER A 773 26.85 -77.60 -66.97
N ASN A 774 26.28 -77.51 -65.77
CA ASN A 774 25.47 -76.38 -65.29
C ASN A 774 26.10 -75.73 -64.04
N GLY A 775 27.32 -76.16 -63.68
CA GLY A 775 28.03 -75.62 -62.53
C GLY A 775 28.55 -74.21 -62.79
N HIS A 776 28.97 -73.55 -61.71
CA HIS A 776 29.69 -72.30 -61.77
C HIS A 776 31.16 -72.57 -62.10
N ASP A 777 31.65 -72.07 -63.24
CA ASP A 777 33.05 -72.16 -63.63
C ASP A 777 33.82 -70.95 -63.06
N LEU A 778 34.62 -71.20 -62.02
CA LEU A 778 35.45 -70.18 -61.36
C LEU A 778 36.33 -69.46 -62.39
N GLY A 779 36.25 -68.12 -62.41
CA GLY A 779 36.94 -67.25 -63.35
C GLY A 779 36.10 -66.71 -64.52
N GLU A 780 34.82 -67.08 -64.70
CA GLU A 780 33.94 -66.44 -65.69
C GLU A 780 33.15 -65.23 -65.15
N ASP A 781 32.89 -65.15 -63.83
CA ASP A 781 32.44 -63.92 -63.14
C ASP A 781 33.26 -63.75 -61.85
N PRO A 782 34.36 -62.98 -61.91
CA PRO A 782 35.24 -62.76 -60.76
C PRO A 782 34.54 -62.14 -59.55
N VAL A 783 33.43 -61.40 -59.71
CA VAL A 783 32.70 -60.80 -58.58
C VAL A 783 31.78 -61.83 -57.92
N SER A 784 31.17 -62.75 -58.70
CA SER A 784 30.46 -63.89 -58.13
C SER A 784 31.40 -64.89 -57.46
N ASP A 785 32.64 -65.02 -57.92
CA ASP A 785 33.66 -65.82 -57.23
C ASP A 785 33.96 -65.29 -55.81
N ILE A 786 33.99 -63.96 -55.61
CA ILE A 786 34.12 -63.34 -54.28
C ILE A 786 32.96 -63.77 -53.39
N ILE A 787 31.73 -63.58 -53.87
CA ILE A 787 30.50 -63.84 -53.12
C ILE A 787 30.41 -65.33 -52.75
N LEU A 788 30.69 -66.23 -53.69
CA LEU A 788 30.74 -67.67 -53.43
C LEU A 788 31.78 -68.07 -52.37
N ARG A 789 32.94 -67.40 -52.34
CA ARG A 789 33.99 -67.66 -51.34
C ARG A 789 33.70 -67.03 -49.98
N LEU A 790 32.93 -65.94 -49.95
CA LEU A 790 32.39 -65.36 -48.73
C LEU A 790 31.31 -66.26 -48.12
N GLU A 791 30.39 -66.77 -48.95
CA GLU A 791 29.41 -67.79 -48.58
C GLU A 791 30.09 -69.08 -48.08
N GLU A 792 31.16 -69.52 -48.75
CA GLU A 792 32.00 -70.65 -48.30
C GLU A 792 32.66 -70.37 -46.94
N SER A 793 33.30 -69.21 -46.78
CA SER A 793 33.98 -68.82 -45.53
C SER A 793 32.99 -68.73 -44.37
N LEU A 794 31.83 -68.10 -44.58
CA LEU A 794 30.76 -68.02 -43.58
C LEU A 794 30.23 -69.43 -43.23
N THR A 795 29.98 -70.30 -44.20
CA THR A 795 29.42 -71.65 -43.92
C THR A 795 30.44 -72.65 -43.35
N GLN A 796 31.74 -72.47 -43.59
CA GLN A 796 32.79 -73.34 -43.04
C GLN A 796 33.29 -72.86 -41.67
N ASN A 797 33.32 -71.54 -41.43
CA ASN A 797 33.81 -70.97 -40.15
C ASN A 797 32.68 -70.73 -39.12
N LEU A 798 31.41 -70.91 -39.48
CA LEU A 798 30.30 -70.96 -38.53
C LEU A 798 30.46 -72.16 -37.56
N PRO A 799 30.53 -71.94 -36.23
CA PRO A 799 30.34 -73.03 -35.28
C PRO A 799 28.90 -73.54 -35.41
N ALA A 800 28.70 -74.86 -35.40
CA ALA A 800 27.39 -75.50 -35.64
C ALA A 800 26.34 -75.33 -34.51
N GLN A 801 26.38 -74.19 -33.81
CA GLN A 801 25.47 -73.75 -32.74
C GLN A 801 25.07 -72.27 -32.88
N GLU A 802 25.60 -71.56 -33.89
CA GLU A 802 25.11 -70.27 -34.41
C GLU A 802 24.34 -70.50 -35.73
#